data_AF-A0AAJ0BAC4-F1
#
_entry.id   AF-A0AAJ0BAC4-F1
#
_cell.length_a   1.000
_cell.length_b   1.000
_cell.length_c   1.000
_cell.angle_alpha   90.00
_cell.angle_beta   90.00
_cell.angle_gamma   90.00
#
_symmetry.space_group_name_H-M   'P 1'
#
loop_
_entity.id
_entity.type
_entity.pdbx_description
1 polymer ?
#
loop_
_entity_poly.entity_id
_entity_poly.type
_entity_poly.pdbx_seq_one_letter_code
_entity_poly.pdbx_strand_id
1 'polypeptide(L)'
;MGSRTLSLPNARPYAFQFPLATTALIIIDIQRDFVDPGGFGSIQCGNDEIFSKARAIVPTVKKLLDVFRSVGGHVIHTREGHQPDLADLPASKKLRQISAPHGHHNLGIGDRGPMGRLLVRGEWGHDIVTELTPWPGEVVIDKPGKGSFWGTDIHRVLLSRGITHLLFTGVTTECCVTTTLRECNDRGYQCCVLEDCTQGFDAQQVTTSLDIVCGQDGLFGFVGNSSDFFASINEAHAQTTPPGTPPLLSDSGLPPIDELLSRYKKGVTTPVEVANFVLDRIDKYEPVDSAVWIHREPREKVIAAAEKLAARYAGKPLPPLFGIPFSVKDTIDVAGVTTTAACPQYAYLPSANALAVQHVLDAGGLFIGKVNLDQLATGLSGCRSPYGIPHSVFSDKHISGGSSSGSAVSVGAGLVSFGLATDTAGSGRVPAAFNGIVGFKPTKGTVSAKGLVPACRTLDTITVVAPSIPDTRKVWQIIAKHDPDDAFSKLPHTLVTWKTDFRGPRLGGFTFAIPPQSALDACTGTYQNLFAEAVQVLRSCGGCLVEVDYKIFEVAGDLLYEGALLHERMTCIGLEFLQERLEELHPVIKALFGGALAKPPSAYDVFRDQGLQIQLTRKAQQTFDTLRGGIDVLVVPTTTQHPTIEQMTADPLKLNSKLGTFTHYANVVDMCGVNVPAGTYNSDGTKLPFGITILGGSGFDAKVLDIAGVAEEAFREVLAKN
;
A
#
# COMPACT_ATOMS: atom_id res chain seq x y z
N MET A 1 4.96 -19.87 1.63
CA MET A 1 5.98 -20.40 0.68
C MET A 1 7.32 -19.85 1.14
N GLY A 2 8.28 -20.72 1.48
CA GLY A 2 9.61 -20.27 1.91
C GLY A 2 10.26 -19.39 0.84
N SER A 3 10.69 -18.18 1.21
CA SER A 3 11.38 -17.27 0.31
C SER A 3 12.64 -17.94 -0.23
N ARG A 4 12.72 -18.12 -1.56
CA ARG A 4 13.91 -18.64 -2.25
C ARG A 4 15.11 -17.72 -1.97
N THR A 5 16.09 -18.23 -1.24
CA THR A 5 17.37 -17.55 -1.02
C THR A 5 18.33 -17.88 -2.15
N LEU A 6 18.94 -16.85 -2.73
CA LEU A 6 19.96 -16.93 -3.77
C LEU A 6 21.32 -16.53 -3.17
N SER A 7 22.41 -16.85 -3.88
CA SER A 7 23.76 -16.47 -3.45
C SER A 7 24.60 -15.96 -4.63
N LEU A 8 25.50 -15.02 -4.34
CA LEU A 8 26.66 -14.68 -5.17
C LEU A 8 27.91 -15.24 -4.49
N PRO A 9 28.35 -16.47 -4.82
CA PRO A 9 29.41 -17.15 -4.09
C PRO A 9 30.77 -16.44 -4.19
N ASN A 10 31.03 -15.72 -5.29
CA ASN A 10 32.29 -15.04 -5.54
C ASN A 10 32.24 -13.55 -5.17
N ALA A 11 31.19 -13.11 -4.48
CA ALA A 11 31.14 -11.73 -3.97
C ALA A 11 32.27 -11.48 -2.95
N ARG A 12 32.74 -10.24 -2.93
CA ARG A 12 33.70 -9.70 -1.97
C ARG A 12 32.97 -8.87 -0.92
N PRO A 13 33.39 -8.92 0.35
CA PRO A 13 34.53 -9.67 0.89
C PRO A 13 34.30 -11.19 1.03
N TYR A 14 33.05 -11.64 1.01
CA TYR A 14 32.64 -13.04 1.04
C TYR A 14 31.27 -13.19 0.34
N ALA A 15 30.80 -14.43 0.21
CA ALA A 15 29.56 -14.75 -0.49
C ALA A 15 28.37 -13.93 0.01
N PHE A 16 27.65 -13.30 -0.91
CA PHE A 16 26.46 -12.51 -0.60
C PHE A 16 25.21 -13.38 -0.76
N GLN A 17 24.44 -13.58 0.31
CA GLN A 17 23.18 -14.32 0.29
C GLN A 17 22.00 -13.38 0.39
N PHE A 18 20.95 -13.63 -0.37
CA PHE A 18 19.78 -12.74 -0.38
C PHE A 18 18.47 -13.48 -0.75
N PRO A 19 17.37 -13.19 -0.04
CA PRO A 19 16.02 -13.68 -0.36
C PRO A 19 15.38 -12.91 -1.54
N LEU A 20 15.07 -13.59 -2.64
CA LEU A 20 14.54 -12.95 -3.86
C LEU A 20 13.27 -12.12 -3.61
N ALA A 21 12.37 -12.58 -2.75
CA ALA A 21 11.09 -11.94 -2.47
C ALA A 21 11.23 -10.53 -1.85
N THR A 22 12.34 -10.27 -1.14
CA THR A 22 12.64 -9.00 -0.47
C THR A 22 13.92 -8.35 -1.00
N THR A 23 14.32 -8.70 -2.23
CA THR A 23 15.45 -8.08 -2.94
C THR A 23 14.94 -7.20 -4.07
N ALA A 24 15.50 -5.99 -4.21
CA ALA A 24 15.30 -5.14 -5.37
C ALA A 24 16.59 -4.98 -6.19
N LEU A 25 16.44 -4.91 -7.51
CA LEU A 25 17.47 -4.47 -8.44
C LEU A 25 17.31 -2.97 -8.66
N ILE A 26 18.35 -2.19 -8.33
CA ILE A 26 18.41 -0.76 -8.58
C ILE A 26 19.32 -0.50 -9.79
N ILE A 27 18.74 0.10 -10.83
CA ILE A 27 19.43 0.51 -12.06
C ILE A 27 19.61 2.03 -12.02
N ILE A 28 20.83 2.47 -11.78
CA ILE A 28 21.15 3.87 -11.52
C ILE A 28 21.53 4.60 -12.81
N ASP A 29 20.69 5.56 -13.18
CA ASP A 29 20.99 6.67 -14.09
C ASP A 29 21.45 6.26 -15.50
N ILE A 30 20.99 5.10 -16.00
CA ILE A 30 21.22 4.69 -17.41
C ILE A 30 20.22 5.41 -18.34
N GLN A 31 20.23 6.73 -18.25
CA GLN A 31 19.54 7.67 -19.14
C GLN A 31 20.47 8.13 -20.25
N ARG A 32 19.89 8.56 -21.39
CA ARG A 32 20.67 8.97 -22.58
C ARG A 32 21.71 10.04 -22.23
N ASP A 33 21.36 10.97 -21.34
CA ASP A 33 22.25 12.00 -20.85
C ASP A 33 23.54 11.46 -20.23
N PHE A 34 23.56 10.25 -19.65
CA PHE A 34 24.79 9.69 -19.08
C PHE A 34 25.49 8.66 -19.94
N VAL A 35 24.83 8.05 -20.94
CA VAL A 35 25.42 6.93 -21.69
C VAL A 35 25.42 7.09 -23.21
N ASP A 36 24.70 8.06 -23.77
CA ASP A 36 24.69 8.33 -25.21
C ASP A 36 25.57 9.55 -25.56
N PRO A 37 26.26 9.54 -26.71
CA PRO A 37 27.06 10.67 -27.17
C PRO A 37 26.24 11.97 -27.28
N GLY A 38 26.84 13.09 -26.90
CA GLY A 38 26.17 14.39 -26.87
C GLY A 38 25.31 14.61 -25.62
N GLY A 39 25.24 13.65 -24.70
CA GLY A 39 24.60 13.79 -23.40
C GLY A 39 25.51 14.45 -22.37
N PHE A 40 24.94 14.80 -21.21
CA PHE A 40 25.67 15.36 -20.08
C PHE A 40 26.96 14.59 -19.73
N GLY A 41 26.91 13.27 -19.58
CA GLY A 41 28.07 12.41 -19.27
C GLY A 41 29.19 12.52 -20.29
N SER A 42 28.87 12.57 -21.59
CA SER A 42 29.88 12.73 -22.65
C SER A 42 30.58 14.08 -22.57
N ILE A 43 29.82 15.14 -22.30
CA ILE A 43 30.33 16.51 -22.14
C ILE A 43 31.24 16.59 -20.91
N GLN A 44 30.82 16.01 -19.78
CA GLN A 44 31.59 16.01 -18.54
C GLN A 44 32.86 15.15 -18.65
N CYS A 45 32.80 14.01 -19.33
CA CYS A 45 33.96 13.14 -19.51
C CYS A 45 35.00 13.76 -20.44
N GLY A 46 34.57 14.42 -21.53
CA GLY A 46 35.47 15.10 -22.47
C GLY A 46 36.39 14.18 -23.28
N ASN A 47 36.24 12.86 -23.16
CA ASN A 47 37.02 11.85 -23.86
C ASN A 47 36.11 10.70 -24.31
N ASP A 48 35.94 10.56 -25.63
CA ASP A 48 35.01 9.59 -26.22
C ASP A 48 35.41 8.12 -25.94
N GLU A 49 36.71 7.82 -25.90
CA GLU A 49 37.19 6.46 -25.61
C GLU A 49 36.83 6.04 -24.19
N ILE A 50 37.05 6.93 -23.21
CA ILE A 50 36.69 6.70 -21.81
C ILE A 50 35.17 6.62 -21.67
N PHE A 51 34.44 7.58 -22.25
CA PHE A 51 32.99 7.66 -22.19
C PHE A 51 32.30 6.42 -22.78
N SER A 52 32.83 5.88 -23.87
CA SER A 52 32.26 4.69 -24.55
C SER A 52 32.09 3.48 -23.62
N LYS A 53 32.91 3.39 -22.56
CA LYS A 53 32.82 2.32 -21.55
C LYS A 53 31.52 2.39 -20.75
N ALA A 54 30.98 3.59 -20.50
CA ALA A 54 29.70 3.76 -19.80
C ALA A 54 28.53 3.18 -20.61
N ARG A 55 28.56 3.30 -21.95
CA ARG A 55 27.58 2.64 -22.83
C ARG A 55 27.78 1.13 -22.90
N ALA A 56 29.01 0.65 -22.76
CA ALA A 56 29.36 -0.76 -22.94
C ALA A 56 28.72 -1.71 -21.90
N ILE A 57 28.28 -1.21 -20.74
CA ILE A 57 27.60 -2.05 -19.73
C ILE A 57 26.12 -2.32 -20.05
N VAL A 58 25.49 -1.55 -20.95
CA VAL A 58 24.04 -1.62 -21.23
C VAL A 58 23.58 -3.03 -21.63
N PRO A 59 24.28 -3.79 -22.50
CA PRO A 59 23.88 -5.15 -22.84
C PRO A 59 23.88 -6.11 -21.64
N THR A 60 24.86 -5.99 -20.74
CA THR A 60 24.95 -6.82 -19.53
C THR A 60 23.84 -6.47 -18.54
N VAL A 61 23.60 -5.18 -18.30
CA VAL A 61 22.49 -4.71 -17.46
C VAL A 61 21.15 -5.15 -18.03
N LYS A 62 20.98 -5.10 -19.37
CA LYS A 62 19.77 -5.59 -20.04
C LYS A 62 19.55 -7.07 -19.76
N LYS A 63 20.58 -7.91 -19.92
CA LYS A 63 20.49 -9.34 -19.64
C LYS A 63 20.12 -9.60 -18.18
N LEU A 64 20.75 -8.88 -17.24
CA LEU A 64 20.41 -8.96 -15.83
C LEU A 64 18.95 -8.59 -15.57
N LEU A 65 18.51 -7.45 -16.10
CA LEU A 65 17.14 -6.96 -15.97
C LEU A 65 16.13 -7.97 -16.50
N ASP A 66 16.34 -8.54 -17.68
CA ASP A 66 15.44 -9.53 -18.28
C ASP A 66 15.36 -10.82 -17.43
N VAL A 67 16.48 -11.29 -16.88
CA VAL A 67 16.48 -12.45 -15.96
C VAL A 67 15.79 -12.11 -14.65
N PHE A 68 16.07 -10.95 -14.05
CA PHE A 68 15.48 -10.51 -12.79
C PHE A 68 13.95 -10.38 -12.90
N ARG A 69 13.47 -9.85 -14.03
CA ARG A 69 12.05 -9.81 -14.41
C ARG A 69 11.44 -11.20 -14.56
N SER A 70 12.17 -12.14 -15.16
CA SER A 70 11.66 -13.51 -15.39
C SER A 70 11.34 -14.26 -14.08
N VAL A 71 12.06 -13.92 -13.00
CA VAL A 71 11.88 -14.50 -11.68
C VAL A 71 10.98 -13.65 -10.75
N GLY A 72 10.36 -12.60 -11.30
CA GLY A 72 9.42 -11.74 -10.56
C GLY A 72 10.06 -10.81 -9.54
N GLY A 73 11.34 -10.46 -9.70
CA GLY A 73 12.04 -9.56 -8.79
C GLY A 73 11.58 -8.11 -8.88
N HIS A 74 11.81 -7.33 -7.83
CA HIS A 74 11.47 -5.90 -7.78
C HIS A 74 12.50 -5.05 -8.53
N VAL A 75 12.08 -4.34 -9.57
CA VAL A 75 12.96 -3.46 -10.35
C VAL A 75 12.68 -2.00 -10.04
N ILE A 76 13.74 -1.24 -9.75
CA ILE A 76 13.71 0.21 -9.54
C ILE A 76 14.75 0.85 -10.46
N HIS A 77 14.32 1.81 -11.26
CA HIS A 77 15.19 2.64 -12.08
C HIS A 77 15.33 4.00 -11.42
N THR A 78 16.50 4.64 -11.57
CA THR A 78 16.69 6.03 -11.18
C THR A 78 17.14 6.86 -12.37
N ARG A 79 16.78 8.13 -12.35
CA ARG A 79 17.19 9.14 -13.31
C ARG A 79 17.61 10.40 -12.59
N GLU A 80 18.79 10.92 -12.87
CA GLU A 80 19.17 12.23 -12.35
C GLU A 80 18.58 13.32 -13.24
N GLY A 81 17.74 14.16 -12.65
CA GLY A 81 17.14 15.27 -13.38
C GLY A 81 16.42 16.26 -12.51
N HIS A 82 16.32 17.47 -13.03
CA HIS A 82 15.74 18.64 -12.38
C HIS A 82 14.40 19.00 -12.98
N GLN A 83 13.57 19.68 -12.21
CA GLN A 83 12.31 20.22 -12.71
C GLN A 83 12.54 21.12 -13.94
N PRO A 84 11.55 21.25 -14.85
CA PRO A 84 11.69 22.10 -16.05
C PRO A 84 12.14 23.54 -15.77
N ASP A 85 11.74 24.10 -14.63
CA ASP A 85 12.10 25.45 -14.17
C ASP A 85 13.41 25.50 -13.36
N LEU A 86 14.03 24.34 -13.11
CA LEU A 86 15.24 24.15 -12.29
C LEU A 86 15.07 24.56 -10.82
N ALA A 87 13.84 24.64 -10.29
CA ALA A 87 13.61 25.08 -8.91
C ALA A 87 14.23 24.14 -7.85
N ASP A 88 14.45 22.87 -8.21
CA ASP A 88 15.09 21.86 -7.35
C ASP A 88 16.61 21.71 -7.59
N LEU A 89 17.22 22.57 -8.42
CA LEU A 89 18.66 22.58 -8.70
C LEU A 89 19.41 23.50 -7.73
N PRO A 90 20.27 22.97 -6.83
CA PRO A 90 21.09 23.82 -5.98
C PRO A 90 22.01 24.71 -6.81
N ALA A 91 22.08 26.00 -6.51
CA ALA A 91 22.93 26.95 -7.22
C ALA A 91 24.39 26.49 -7.29
N SER A 92 24.91 25.92 -6.20
CA SER A 92 26.28 25.39 -6.17
C SER A 92 26.50 24.21 -7.12
N LYS A 93 25.48 23.39 -7.40
CA LYS A 93 25.56 22.28 -8.36
C LYS A 93 25.63 22.83 -9.79
N LYS A 94 24.86 23.88 -10.09
CA LYS A 94 24.88 24.57 -11.39
C LYS A 94 26.22 25.29 -11.65
N LEU A 95 26.70 26.05 -10.66
CA LEU A 95 27.84 26.96 -10.84
C LEU A 95 29.20 26.25 -10.85
N ARG A 96 29.37 25.18 -10.06
CA ARG A 96 30.68 24.53 -9.90
C ARG A 96 31.31 24.05 -11.21
N GLN A 97 30.50 23.57 -12.15
CA GLN A 97 30.99 23.05 -13.43
C GLN A 97 31.37 24.17 -14.40
N ILE A 98 30.53 25.21 -14.51
CA ILE A 98 30.76 26.31 -15.45
C ILE A 98 31.80 27.32 -14.95
N SER A 99 32.09 27.33 -13.64
CA SER A 99 33.08 28.20 -13.02
C SER A 99 34.43 27.54 -12.76
N ALA A 100 34.65 26.30 -13.23
CA ALA A 100 35.90 25.58 -13.00
C ALA A 100 37.08 26.28 -13.73
N PRO A 101 38.14 26.72 -13.04
CA PRO A 101 39.25 27.47 -13.65
C PRO A 101 40.00 26.72 -14.76
N HIS A 102 39.90 25.38 -14.75
CA HIS A 102 40.53 24.48 -15.70
C HIS A 102 39.51 23.51 -16.33
N GLY A 103 38.24 23.92 -16.41
CA GLY A 103 37.19 23.13 -17.06
C GLY A 103 37.39 23.05 -18.57
N HIS A 104 37.07 21.90 -19.16
CA HIS A 104 37.17 21.66 -20.61
C HIS A 104 35.88 22.00 -21.38
N HIS A 105 34.81 22.43 -20.69
CA HIS A 105 33.56 22.91 -21.29
C HIS A 105 32.86 23.95 -20.39
N ASN A 106 31.91 24.70 -20.99
CA ASN A 106 31.11 25.71 -20.30
C ASN A 106 29.61 25.37 -20.21
N LEU A 107 29.18 24.20 -20.69
CA LEU A 107 27.79 23.74 -20.59
C LEU A 107 27.51 23.14 -19.21
N GLY A 108 26.47 23.61 -18.54
CA GLY A 108 26.00 23.12 -17.26
C GLY A 108 24.59 22.52 -17.30
N ILE A 109 24.12 22.09 -16.14
CA ILE A 109 22.77 21.57 -15.96
C ILE A 109 21.73 22.63 -16.36
N GLY A 110 20.78 22.23 -17.22
CA GLY A 110 19.71 23.08 -17.73
C GLY A 110 20.06 23.85 -19.00
N ASP A 111 21.33 23.90 -19.41
CA ASP A 111 21.75 24.49 -20.67
C ASP A 111 21.35 23.59 -21.85
N ARG A 112 21.21 24.19 -23.03
CA ARG A 112 20.78 23.48 -24.24
C ARG A 112 21.93 22.67 -24.83
N GLY A 113 21.80 21.35 -24.81
CA GLY A 113 22.68 20.39 -25.47
C GLY A 113 22.07 19.74 -26.71
N PRO A 114 22.81 18.82 -27.36
CA PRO A 114 22.35 18.07 -28.53
C PRO A 114 21.03 17.28 -28.35
N MET A 115 20.73 16.85 -27.12
CA MET A 115 19.55 16.04 -26.78
C MET A 115 18.46 16.81 -26.01
N GLY A 116 18.48 18.14 -26.07
CA GLY A 116 17.60 18.99 -25.27
C GLY A 116 18.35 19.64 -24.11
N ARG A 117 17.62 20.12 -23.10
CA ARG A 117 18.25 20.71 -21.91
C ARG A 117 18.84 19.62 -21.01
N LEU A 118 20.12 19.76 -20.67
CA LEU A 118 20.88 18.74 -19.94
C LEU A 118 20.30 18.48 -18.54
N LEU A 119 20.00 17.22 -18.22
CA LEU A 119 19.43 16.75 -16.96
C LEU A 119 18.13 17.49 -16.55
N VAL A 120 17.28 17.82 -17.52
CA VAL A 120 15.96 18.43 -17.27
C VAL A 120 14.86 17.42 -17.56
N ARG A 121 13.94 17.24 -16.60
CA ARG A 121 12.83 16.29 -16.72
C ARG A 121 11.93 16.65 -17.90
N GLY A 122 11.58 15.64 -18.69
CA GLY A 122 10.76 15.77 -19.91
C GLY A 122 11.57 16.03 -21.18
N GLU A 123 12.87 16.29 -21.09
CA GLU A 123 13.74 16.36 -22.26
C GLU A 123 14.16 14.96 -22.73
N TRP A 124 14.45 14.83 -24.03
CA TRP A 124 14.85 13.55 -24.63
C TRP A 124 16.09 12.93 -23.96
N GLY A 125 17.09 13.75 -23.65
CA GLY A 125 18.30 13.32 -22.95
C GLY A 125 18.05 12.69 -21.58
N HIS A 126 17.01 13.15 -20.87
CA HIS A 126 16.71 12.66 -19.52
C HIS A 126 16.09 11.25 -19.51
N ASP A 127 15.55 10.75 -20.62
CA ASP A 127 14.88 9.44 -20.61
C ASP A 127 15.85 8.25 -20.54
N ILE A 128 15.40 7.17 -19.90
CA ILE A 128 16.09 5.86 -19.89
C ILE A 128 16.23 5.36 -21.33
N VAL A 129 17.38 4.76 -21.62
CA VAL A 129 17.69 4.21 -22.94
C VAL A 129 16.71 3.10 -23.33
N THR A 130 16.47 2.96 -24.64
CA THR A 130 15.37 2.11 -25.14
C THR A 130 15.53 0.65 -24.70
N GLU A 131 16.76 0.16 -24.62
CA GLU A 131 17.11 -1.21 -24.21
C GLU A 131 16.67 -1.56 -22.80
N LEU A 132 16.58 -0.56 -21.92
CA LEU A 132 16.27 -0.70 -20.50
C LEU A 132 14.92 -0.07 -20.15
N THR A 133 14.06 0.14 -21.14
CA THR A 133 12.72 0.73 -20.93
C THR A 133 12.00 0.04 -19.76
N PRO A 134 11.55 0.81 -18.75
CA PRO A 134 10.80 0.25 -17.64
C PRO A 134 9.49 -0.42 -18.09
N TRP A 135 9.15 -1.56 -17.48
CA TRP A 135 7.85 -2.18 -17.68
C TRP A 135 6.75 -1.41 -16.92
N PRO A 136 5.47 -1.47 -17.35
CA PRO A 136 4.37 -0.92 -16.57
C PRO A 136 4.38 -1.45 -15.14
N GLY A 137 4.43 -0.55 -14.16
CA GLY A 137 4.50 -0.87 -12.74
C GLY A 137 5.91 -0.96 -12.14
N GLU A 138 6.96 -0.98 -12.96
CA GLU A 138 8.33 -0.77 -12.46
C GLU A 138 8.47 0.67 -11.97
N VAL A 139 9.25 0.85 -10.90
CA VAL A 139 9.41 2.16 -10.28
C VAL A 139 10.49 2.93 -11.02
N VAL A 140 10.23 4.20 -11.31
CA VAL A 140 11.21 5.16 -11.81
C VAL A 140 11.30 6.30 -10.80
N ILE A 141 12.48 6.51 -10.23
CA ILE A 141 12.77 7.59 -9.28
C ILE A 141 13.52 8.69 -10.01
N ASP A 142 12.87 9.84 -10.20
CA ASP A 142 13.54 11.06 -10.66
C ASP A 142 14.17 11.77 -9.47
N LYS A 143 15.49 11.88 -9.45
CA LYS A 143 16.26 12.46 -8.34
C LYS A 143 16.99 13.73 -8.76
N PRO A 144 16.87 14.86 -8.02
CA PRO A 144 17.71 16.03 -8.25
C PRO A 144 19.11 15.90 -7.61
N GLY A 145 19.29 14.94 -6.71
CA GLY A 145 20.55 14.64 -6.03
C GLY A 145 21.34 13.49 -6.67
N LYS A 146 22.59 13.36 -6.25
CA LYS A 146 23.45 12.22 -6.58
C LYS A 146 22.91 10.94 -5.93
N GLY A 147 22.64 11.02 -4.63
CA GLY A 147 22.00 9.97 -3.85
C GLY A 147 20.50 9.90 -4.14
N SER A 148 19.98 8.69 -4.29
CA SER A 148 18.60 8.48 -4.73
C SER A 148 17.55 8.81 -3.68
N PHE A 149 17.92 9.06 -2.42
CA PHE A 149 17.00 9.47 -1.35
C PHE A 149 16.81 10.99 -1.28
N TRP A 150 17.69 11.76 -1.90
CA TRP A 150 17.64 13.22 -1.81
C TRP A 150 16.45 13.77 -2.60
N GLY A 151 15.45 14.27 -1.88
CA GLY A 151 14.25 14.86 -2.49
C GLY A 151 13.32 13.85 -3.17
N THR A 152 13.38 12.57 -2.78
CA THR A 152 12.57 11.50 -3.37
C THR A 152 11.82 10.70 -2.29
N ASP A 153 10.97 9.78 -2.73
CA ASP A 153 10.23 8.83 -1.89
C ASP A 153 10.80 7.39 -1.96
N ILE A 154 12.03 7.20 -2.46
CA ILE A 154 12.60 5.85 -2.66
C ILE A 154 12.61 5.01 -1.37
N HIS A 155 12.82 5.63 -0.20
CA HIS A 155 12.80 4.89 1.06
C HIS A 155 11.41 4.28 1.33
N ARG A 156 10.35 5.07 1.11
CA ARG A 156 8.97 4.61 1.26
C ARG A 156 8.64 3.53 0.22
N VAL A 157 9.13 3.68 -1.01
CA VAL A 157 8.99 2.66 -2.07
C VAL A 157 9.61 1.33 -1.63
N LEU A 158 10.83 1.35 -1.09
CA LEU A 158 11.53 0.16 -0.60
C LEU A 158 10.82 -0.47 0.59
N LEU A 159 10.46 0.33 1.60
CA LEU A 159 9.72 -0.14 2.77
C LEU A 159 8.38 -0.76 2.38
N SER A 160 7.59 -0.10 1.51
CA SER A 160 6.29 -0.60 1.07
C SER A 160 6.35 -1.99 0.44
N ARG A 161 7.49 -2.34 -0.17
CA ARG A 161 7.77 -3.63 -0.82
C ARG A 161 8.44 -4.64 0.11
N GLY A 162 8.69 -4.28 1.38
CA GLY A 162 9.37 -5.14 2.34
C GLY A 162 10.82 -5.43 1.94
N ILE A 163 11.47 -4.50 1.21
CA ILE A 163 12.83 -4.72 0.72
C ILE A 163 13.82 -4.70 1.88
N THR A 164 14.73 -5.67 1.88
CA THR A 164 15.82 -5.80 2.84
C THR A 164 17.18 -5.86 2.15
N HIS A 165 17.22 -6.32 0.89
CA HIS A 165 18.44 -6.47 0.11
C HIS A 165 18.37 -5.71 -1.21
N LEU A 166 19.50 -5.21 -1.68
CA LEU A 166 19.62 -4.38 -2.87
C LEU A 166 20.79 -4.84 -3.73
N LEU A 167 20.52 -5.11 -5.01
CA LEU A 167 21.53 -5.29 -6.03
C LEU A 167 21.64 -3.99 -6.83
N PHE A 168 22.84 -3.42 -6.92
CA PHE A 168 23.12 -2.15 -7.57
C PHE A 168 23.81 -2.34 -8.91
N THR A 169 23.33 -1.60 -9.90
CA THR A 169 23.90 -1.46 -11.25
C THR A 169 23.75 -0.01 -11.70
N GLY A 170 24.42 0.40 -12.77
CA GLY A 170 24.24 1.75 -13.31
C GLY A 170 25.52 2.43 -13.73
N VAL A 171 25.46 3.75 -13.85
CA VAL A 171 26.62 4.57 -14.22
C VAL A 171 26.95 5.58 -13.15
N THR A 172 28.18 6.08 -13.20
CA THR A 172 28.83 6.89 -12.16
C THR A 172 29.03 6.08 -10.86
N THR A 173 29.77 4.98 -10.95
CA THR A 173 30.10 4.09 -9.81
C THR A 173 30.61 4.89 -8.60
N GLU A 174 31.57 5.78 -8.85
CA GLU A 174 32.22 6.69 -7.91
C GLU A 174 31.32 7.81 -7.39
N CYS A 175 30.09 7.92 -7.90
CA CYS A 175 29.16 8.97 -7.55
C CYS A 175 27.77 8.43 -7.20
N CYS A 176 26.81 8.38 -8.13
CA CYS A 176 25.41 8.11 -7.81
C CYS A 176 25.19 6.70 -7.26
N VAL A 177 25.93 5.71 -7.78
CA VAL A 177 25.86 4.31 -7.32
C VAL A 177 26.28 4.18 -5.87
N THR A 178 27.52 4.59 -5.55
CA THR A 178 28.05 4.45 -4.18
C THR A 178 27.44 5.44 -3.20
N THR A 179 27.00 6.62 -3.62
CA THR A 179 26.24 7.55 -2.76
C THR A 179 24.92 6.91 -2.32
N THR A 180 24.15 6.38 -3.28
CA THR A 180 22.87 5.72 -2.97
C THR A 180 23.07 4.46 -2.12
N LEU A 181 24.10 3.66 -2.42
CA LEU A 181 24.42 2.46 -1.65
C LEU A 181 24.73 2.79 -0.19
N ARG A 182 25.55 3.80 0.09
CA ARG A 182 25.89 4.18 1.47
C ARG A 182 24.67 4.68 2.23
N GLU A 183 23.82 5.47 1.57
CA GLU A 183 22.53 5.87 2.14
C GLU A 183 21.62 4.68 2.47
N CYS A 184 21.67 3.61 1.67
CA CYS A 184 20.97 2.36 1.94
C CYS A 184 21.58 1.60 3.12
N ASN A 185 22.91 1.51 3.19
CA ASN A 185 23.63 0.87 4.29
C ASN A 185 23.29 1.54 5.64
N ASP A 186 23.33 2.89 5.71
CA ASP A 186 22.96 3.66 6.91
C ASP A 186 21.51 3.40 7.37
N ARG A 187 20.63 3.04 6.44
CA ARG A 187 19.22 2.74 6.69
C ARG A 187 18.95 1.25 6.96
N GLY A 188 19.99 0.42 6.96
CA GLY A 188 19.93 -1.00 7.32
C GLY A 188 19.70 -1.97 6.16
N TYR A 189 19.85 -1.55 4.90
CA TYR A 189 19.74 -2.46 3.75
C TYR A 189 21.05 -3.22 3.50
N GLN A 190 20.94 -4.49 3.13
CA GLN A 190 22.06 -5.29 2.64
C GLN A 190 22.32 -4.99 1.17
N CYS A 191 23.48 -4.44 0.85
CA CYS A 191 23.75 -3.86 -0.47
C CYS A 191 24.90 -4.59 -1.17
N CYS A 192 24.69 -4.96 -2.43
CA CYS A 192 25.73 -5.53 -3.29
C CYS A 192 25.78 -4.80 -4.64
N VAL A 193 26.95 -4.32 -5.06
CA VAL A 193 27.18 -3.76 -6.40
C VAL A 193 27.61 -4.88 -7.33
N LEU A 194 27.01 -4.97 -8.51
CA LEU A 194 27.46 -5.88 -9.56
C LEU A 194 28.48 -5.17 -10.44
N GLU A 195 29.76 -5.52 -10.29
CA GLU A 195 30.89 -4.76 -10.87
C GLU A 195 30.89 -4.76 -12.41
N ASP A 196 30.43 -5.83 -13.04
CA ASP A 196 30.29 -5.96 -14.49
C ASP A 196 29.05 -5.24 -15.05
N CYS A 197 28.21 -4.71 -14.16
CA CYS A 197 27.01 -3.95 -14.46
C CYS A 197 27.12 -2.49 -14.00
N THR A 198 28.32 -2.01 -13.69
CA THR A 198 28.57 -0.61 -13.28
C THR A 198 29.74 0.00 -14.03
N GLN A 199 29.72 1.31 -14.26
CA GLN A 199 30.83 2.03 -14.88
C GLN A 199 30.86 3.51 -14.46
N GLY A 200 32.04 4.13 -14.53
CA GLY A 200 32.26 5.56 -14.30
C GLY A 200 33.00 6.24 -15.46
N PHE A 201 33.41 7.48 -15.23
CA PHE A 201 34.21 8.23 -16.21
C PHE A 201 35.71 8.23 -15.89
N ASP A 202 36.12 7.51 -14.85
CA ASP A 202 37.52 7.32 -14.46
C ASP A 202 37.68 5.91 -13.86
N ALA A 203 38.50 5.08 -14.52
CA ALA A 203 38.66 3.68 -14.12
C ALA A 203 39.29 3.51 -12.72
N GLN A 204 40.22 4.39 -12.33
CA GLN A 204 40.85 4.32 -11.02
C GLN A 204 39.86 4.69 -9.93
N GLN A 205 39.02 5.69 -10.17
CA GLN A 205 37.96 6.08 -9.24
C GLN A 205 36.90 4.99 -9.10
N VAL A 206 36.52 4.31 -10.19
CA VAL A 206 35.61 3.17 -10.16
C VAL A 206 36.18 2.05 -9.28
N THR A 207 37.41 1.59 -9.54
CA THR A 207 38.05 0.54 -8.74
C THR A 207 38.15 0.93 -7.27
N THR A 208 38.65 2.14 -6.98
CA THR A 208 38.78 2.64 -5.60
C THR A 208 37.43 2.68 -4.89
N SER A 209 36.37 3.07 -5.59
CA SER A 209 35.02 3.15 -5.01
C SER A 209 34.47 1.77 -4.66
N LEU A 210 34.68 0.77 -5.50
CA LEU A 210 34.29 -0.63 -5.24
C LEU A 210 35.12 -1.23 -4.10
N ASP A 211 36.42 -0.94 -4.04
CA ASP A 211 37.27 -1.40 -2.94
C ASP A 211 36.85 -0.79 -1.60
N ILE A 212 36.44 0.49 -1.59
CA ILE A 212 35.88 1.12 -0.38
C ILE A 212 34.56 0.45 0.04
N VAL A 213 33.70 0.04 -0.91
CA VAL A 213 32.46 -0.70 -0.58
C VAL A 213 32.77 -2.00 0.16
N CYS A 214 33.79 -2.75 -0.29
CA CYS A 214 34.22 -3.98 0.39
C CYS A 214 35.08 -3.75 1.64
N GLY A 215 35.51 -2.51 1.90
CA GLY A 215 36.43 -2.18 2.97
C GLY A 215 35.90 -2.59 4.35
N GLN A 216 36.83 -2.85 5.28
CA GLN A 216 36.52 -3.25 6.66
C GLN A 216 35.62 -4.50 6.72
N ASP A 217 35.99 -5.55 5.99
CA ASP A 217 35.26 -6.82 5.94
C ASP A 217 33.78 -6.67 5.55
N GLY A 218 33.49 -5.75 4.63
CA GLY A 218 32.15 -5.55 4.05
C GLY A 218 31.25 -4.63 4.87
N LEU A 219 31.83 -3.79 5.74
CA LEU A 219 31.10 -2.83 6.57
C LEU A 219 30.14 -1.95 5.74
N PHE A 220 30.58 -1.53 4.54
CA PHE A 220 29.79 -0.66 3.67
C PHE A 220 28.92 -1.45 2.67
N GLY A 221 29.26 -2.69 2.37
CA GLY A 221 28.51 -3.57 1.49
C GLY A 221 29.37 -4.60 0.76
N PHE A 222 28.82 -5.11 -0.32
CA PHE A 222 29.40 -6.19 -1.11
C PHE A 222 29.64 -5.75 -2.55
N VAL A 223 30.58 -6.42 -3.21
CA VAL A 223 30.77 -6.32 -4.66
C VAL A 223 30.75 -7.74 -5.23
N GLY A 224 29.84 -7.99 -6.17
CA GLY A 224 29.68 -9.27 -6.85
C GLY A 224 29.67 -9.11 -8.37
N ASN A 225 29.33 -10.18 -9.07
CA ASN A 225 29.28 -10.21 -10.52
C ASN A 225 27.93 -10.79 -11.00
N SER A 226 27.38 -10.28 -12.10
CA SER A 226 26.09 -10.76 -12.61
C SER A 226 26.12 -12.21 -13.08
N SER A 227 27.30 -12.75 -13.44
CA SER A 227 27.47 -14.16 -13.81
C SER A 227 27.07 -15.12 -12.69
N ASP A 228 27.39 -14.80 -11.43
CA ASP A 228 26.98 -15.57 -10.26
C ASP A 228 25.45 -15.58 -10.10
N PHE A 229 24.80 -14.44 -10.35
CA PHE A 229 23.33 -14.36 -10.32
C PHE A 229 22.71 -15.27 -11.39
N PHE A 230 23.23 -15.24 -12.62
CA PHE A 230 22.75 -16.11 -13.70
C PHE A 230 22.92 -17.59 -13.36
N ALA A 231 24.05 -17.98 -12.78
CA ALA A 231 24.30 -19.35 -12.33
C ALA A 231 23.28 -19.78 -11.25
N SER A 232 23.09 -18.96 -10.22
CA SER A 232 22.14 -19.20 -9.13
C SER A 232 20.68 -19.32 -9.59
N ILE A 233 20.29 -18.60 -10.64
CA ILE A 233 18.95 -18.75 -11.22
C ILE A 233 18.81 -20.08 -11.98
N ASN A 234 19.81 -20.44 -12.79
CA ASN A 234 19.79 -21.66 -13.59
C ASN A 234 19.77 -22.93 -12.72
N GLU A 235 20.62 -22.99 -11.69
CA GLU A 235 20.65 -24.11 -10.74
C GLU A 235 19.30 -24.33 -10.08
N ALA A 236 18.65 -23.26 -9.63
CA ALA A 236 17.36 -23.40 -8.97
C ALA A 236 16.18 -23.54 -9.94
N HIS A 237 16.31 -23.25 -11.24
CA HIS A 237 15.35 -23.73 -12.24
C HIS A 237 15.45 -25.23 -12.47
N ALA A 238 16.65 -25.82 -12.41
CA ALA A 238 16.86 -27.26 -12.55
C ALA A 238 16.28 -28.09 -11.39
N GLN A 239 15.95 -27.46 -10.26
CA GLN A 239 15.45 -28.11 -9.04
C GLN A 239 13.92 -28.03 -8.86
N THR A 240 13.17 -27.47 -9.83
CA THR A 240 11.71 -27.33 -9.72
C THR A 240 10.95 -28.45 -10.45
N THR A 241 10.19 -29.25 -9.70
CA THR A 241 9.15 -30.14 -10.26
C THR A 241 7.91 -29.30 -10.59
N PRO A 242 7.19 -29.54 -11.70
CA PRO A 242 5.99 -28.77 -12.01
C PRO A 242 4.91 -29.04 -10.94
N PRO A 243 4.32 -28.01 -10.31
CA PRO A 243 3.07 -28.21 -9.59
C PRO A 243 1.98 -28.58 -10.61
N GLY A 244 1.17 -29.59 -10.28
CA GLY A 244 -0.02 -29.91 -11.07
C GLY A 244 -0.94 -28.69 -11.16
N THR A 245 -1.51 -28.44 -12.33
CA THR A 245 -2.42 -27.31 -12.58
C THR A 245 -3.69 -27.51 -11.75
N PRO A 246 -3.97 -26.67 -10.73
CA PRO A 246 -5.28 -26.66 -10.09
C PRO A 246 -6.34 -26.23 -11.11
N PRO A 247 -7.64 -26.49 -10.88
CA PRO A 247 -8.69 -26.02 -11.78
C PRO A 247 -8.59 -24.50 -12.03
N LEU A 248 -9.01 -24.10 -13.24
CA LEU A 248 -8.88 -22.73 -13.78
C LEU A 248 -9.53 -21.68 -12.87
N LEU A 249 -10.68 -22.00 -12.29
CA LEU A 249 -11.47 -21.20 -11.36
C LEU A 249 -12.24 -22.20 -10.48
N SER A 250 -12.35 -21.97 -9.17
CA SER A 250 -13.02 -22.87 -8.23
C SER A 250 -14.32 -22.26 -7.70
N ASP A 251 -15.21 -23.10 -7.18
CA ASP A 251 -16.42 -22.62 -6.47
C ASP A 251 -16.10 -21.77 -5.23
N SER A 252 -14.85 -21.79 -4.75
CA SER A 252 -14.37 -20.95 -3.64
C SER A 252 -13.97 -19.52 -4.04
N GLY A 253 -14.01 -19.16 -5.33
CA GLY A 253 -13.75 -17.79 -5.82
C GLY A 253 -12.49 -17.69 -6.68
N LEU A 254 -11.92 -16.48 -6.75
CA LEU A 254 -10.72 -16.19 -7.53
C LEU A 254 -9.45 -16.58 -6.77
N PRO A 255 -8.38 -17.03 -7.46
CA PRO A 255 -7.08 -17.23 -6.84
C PRO A 255 -6.45 -15.88 -6.42
N PRO A 256 -5.38 -15.90 -5.61
CA PRO A 256 -4.61 -14.70 -5.27
C PRO A 256 -4.19 -13.90 -6.52
N ILE A 257 -4.02 -12.59 -6.39
CA ILE A 257 -3.76 -11.69 -7.53
C ILE A 257 -2.53 -12.15 -8.32
N ASP A 258 -1.45 -12.51 -7.65
CA ASP A 258 -0.20 -12.93 -8.30
C ASP A 258 -0.34 -14.23 -9.07
N GLU A 259 -1.17 -15.14 -8.58
CA GLU A 259 -1.47 -16.38 -9.28
C GLU A 259 -2.31 -16.09 -10.54
N LEU A 260 -3.31 -15.21 -10.43
CA LEU A 260 -4.14 -14.82 -11.57
C LEU A 260 -3.33 -14.11 -12.66
N LEU A 261 -2.45 -13.19 -12.29
CA LEU A 261 -1.51 -12.52 -13.21
C LEU A 261 -0.57 -13.53 -13.88
N SER A 262 -0.08 -14.53 -13.13
CA SER A 262 0.75 -15.61 -13.66
C SER A 262 0.00 -16.44 -14.70
N ARG A 263 -1.29 -16.74 -14.46
CA ARG A 263 -2.16 -17.45 -15.41
C ARG A 263 -2.40 -16.61 -16.68
N TYR A 264 -2.64 -15.30 -16.56
CA TYR A 264 -2.74 -14.40 -17.72
C TYR A 264 -1.45 -14.36 -18.54
N LYS A 265 -0.28 -14.23 -17.87
CA LYS A 265 1.03 -14.20 -18.54
C LYS A 265 1.32 -15.49 -19.31
N LYS A 266 0.85 -16.64 -18.81
CA LYS A 266 1.00 -17.95 -19.45
C LYS A 266 -0.07 -18.26 -20.50
N GLY A 267 -1.06 -17.37 -20.69
CA GLY A 267 -2.20 -17.62 -21.58
C GLY A 267 -3.11 -18.77 -21.11
N VAL A 268 -3.06 -19.10 -19.81
CA VAL A 268 -3.89 -20.16 -19.21
C VAL A 268 -5.34 -19.71 -19.07
N THR A 269 -5.56 -18.42 -18.86
CA THR A 269 -6.89 -17.80 -18.86
C THR A 269 -6.79 -16.37 -19.41
N THR A 270 -7.92 -15.72 -19.65
CA THR A 270 -8.00 -14.34 -20.15
C THR A 270 -8.83 -13.44 -19.23
N PRO A 271 -8.62 -12.10 -19.25
CA PRO A 271 -9.48 -11.16 -18.52
C PRO A 271 -10.97 -11.32 -18.85
N VAL A 272 -11.32 -11.74 -20.06
CA VAL A 272 -12.72 -11.94 -20.50
C VAL A 272 -13.34 -13.18 -19.85
N GLU A 273 -12.59 -14.27 -19.74
CA GLU A 273 -13.03 -15.49 -19.04
C GLU A 273 -13.26 -15.22 -17.55
N VAL A 274 -12.32 -14.50 -16.92
CA VAL A 274 -12.41 -14.12 -15.51
C VAL A 274 -13.57 -13.15 -15.28
N ALA A 275 -13.78 -12.19 -16.17
CA ALA A 275 -14.93 -11.30 -16.12
C ALA A 275 -16.26 -12.07 -16.18
N ASN A 276 -16.41 -12.99 -17.13
CA ASN A 276 -17.60 -13.83 -17.22
C ASN A 276 -17.81 -14.67 -15.95
N PHE A 277 -16.75 -15.31 -15.46
CA PHE A 277 -16.83 -16.10 -14.22
C PHE A 277 -17.28 -15.27 -13.02
N VAL A 278 -16.73 -14.07 -12.85
CA VAL A 278 -17.12 -13.16 -11.76
C VAL A 278 -18.58 -12.74 -11.89
N LEU A 279 -19.02 -12.37 -13.08
CA LEU A 279 -20.40 -11.95 -13.32
C LEU A 279 -21.38 -13.12 -13.09
N ASP A 280 -21.06 -14.33 -13.56
CA ASP A 280 -21.86 -15.53 -13.30
C ASP A 280 -21.94 -15.85 -11.80
N ARG A 281 -20.86 -15.62 -11.06
CA ARG A 281 -20.83 -15.81 -9.61
C ARG A 281 -21.68 -14.76 -8.89
N ILE A 282 -21.62 -13.51 -9.34
CA ILE A 282 -22.48 -12.42 -8.81
C ILE A 282 -23.95 -12.75 -9.05
N ASP A 283 -24.32 -13.19 -10.25
CA ASP A 283 -25.69 -13.57 -10.60
C ASP A 283 -26.21 -14.73 -9.73
N LYS A 284 -25.33 -15.70 -9.39
CA LYS A 284 -25.65 -16.80 -8.47
C LYS A 284 -25.74 -16.38 -7.00
N TYR A 285 -25.02 -15.32 -6.60
CA TYR A 285 -25.00 -14.83 -5.22
C TYR A 285 -26.12 -13.82 -4.92
N GLU A 286 -26.68 -13.17 -5.95
CA GLU A 286 -27.76 -12.20 -5.79
C GLU A 286 -28.98 -12.73 -5.00
N PRO A 287 -29.44 -13.99 -5.16
CA PRO A 287 -30.50 -14.54 -4.32
C PRO A 287 -30.09 -14.82 -2.86
N VAL A 288 -28.78 -14.89 -2.58
CA VAL A 288 -28.24 -15.07 -1.22
C VAL A 288 -28.25 -13.75 -0.49
N ASP A 289 -27.67 -12.71 -1.09
CA ASP A 289 -27.65 -11.35 -0.55
C ASP A 289 -27.77 -10.33 -1.70
N SER A 290 -28.99 -9.83 -1.91
CA SER A 290 -29.27 -8.83 -2.94
C SER A 290 -28.82 -7.42 -2.54
N ALA A 291 -28.47 -7.18 -1.27
CA ALA A 291 -28.13 -5.87 -0.75
C ALA A 291 -26.64 -5.50 -0.96
N VAL A 292 -25.81 -6.40 -1.47
CA VAL A 292 -24.35 -6.17 -1.63
C VAL A 292 -24.04 -5.00 -2.56
N TRP A 293 -24.80 -4.83 -3.64
CA TRP A 293 -24.52 -3.87 -4.71
C TRP A 293 -25.57 -2.76 -4.74
N ILE A 294 -25.12 -1.50 -4.82
CA ILE A 294 -26.01 -0.38 -5.18
C ILE A 294 -26.07 -0.25 -6.71
N HIS A 295 -24.94 -0.48 -7.38
CA HIS A 295 -24.82 -0.44 -8.83
C HIS A 295 -23.91 -1.56 -9.32
N ARG A 296 -24.36 -2.34 -10.30
CA ARG A 296 -23.52 -3.31 -11.03
C ARG A 296 -23.26 -2.75 -12.42
N GLU A 297 -22.01 -2.82 -12.89
CA GLU A 297 -21.75 -2.54 -14.30
C GLU A 297 -22.44 -3.59 -15.18
N PRO A 298 -23.14 -3.18 -16.24
CA PRO A 298 -23.70 -4.11 -17.22
C PRO A 298 -22.64 -5.08 -17.73
N ARG A 299 -23.02 -6.36 -17.86
CA ARG A 299 -22.13 -7.44 -18.32
C ARG A 299 -21.39 -7.05 -19.59
N GLU A 300 -22.09 -6.47 -20.56
CA GLU A 300 -21.51 -6.06 -21.84
C GLU A 300 -20.41 -5.01 -21.67
N LYS A 301 -20.55 -4.09 -20.72
CA LYS A 301 -19.52 -3.07 -20.44
C LYS A 301 -18.29 -3.67 -19.78
N VAL A 302 -18.48 -4.58 -18.82
CA VAL A 302 -17.37 -5.26 -18.14
C VAL A 302 -16.60 -6.12 -19.14
N ILE A 303 -17.30 -6.87 -20.00
CA ILE A 303 -16.67 -7.67 -21.05
C ILE A 303 -15.93 -6.79 -22.07
N ALA A 304 -16.55 -5.71 -22.56
CA ALA A 304 -15.89 -4.78 -23.47
C ALA A 304 -14.64 -4.13 -22.86
N ALA A 305 -14.66 -3.82 -21.56
CA ALA A 305 -13.50 -3.32 -20.83
C ALA A 305 -12.37 -4.37 -20.75
N ALA A 306 -12.72 -5.63 -20.48
CA ALA A 306 -11.78 -6.75 -20.45
C ALA A 306 -11.15 -7.01 -21.84
N GLU A 307 -11.94 -6.97 -22.92
CA GLU A 307 -11.47 -7.09 -24.30
C GLU A 307 -10.52 -5.95 -24.70
N LYS A 308 -10.92 -4.71 -24.39
CA LYS A 308 -10.08 -3.52 -24.64
C LYS A 308 -8.76 -3.60 -23.90
N LEU A 309 -8.78 -4.09 -22.66
CA LEU A 309 -7.58 -4.27 -21.86
C LEU A 309 -6.67 -5.34 -22.47
N ALA A 310 -7.23 -6.49 -22.86
CA ALA A 310 -6.49 -7.56 -23.54
C ALA A 310 -5.84 -7.07 -24.85
N ALA A 311 -6.58 -6.33 -25.67
CA ALA A 311 -6.06 -5.75 -26.92
C ALA A 311 -4.96 -4.71 -26.67
N ARG A 312 -5.11 -3.85 -25.66
CA ARG A 312 -4.12 -2.79 -25.32
C ARG A 312 -2.74 -3.36 -25.00
N TYR A 313 -2.71 -4.51 -24.31
CA TYR A 313 -1.48 -5.16 -23.81
C TYR A 313 -1.09 -6.43 -24.58
N ALA A 314 -1.71 -6.71 -25.73
CA ALA A 314 -1.30 -7.81 -26.60
C ALA A 314 0.18 -7.68 -26.99
N GLY A 315 0.98 -8.71 -26.69
CA GLY A 315 2.42 -8.73 -26.95
C GLY A 315 3.25 -7.73 -26.11
N LYS A 316 2.66 -7.11 -25.08
CA LYS A 316 3.32 -6.13 -24.21
C LYS A 316 3.42 -6.66 -22.77
N PRO A 317 4.35 -6.12 -21.96
CA PRO A 317 4.36 -6.41 -20.53
C PRO A 317 3.02 -6.00 -19.88
N LEU A 318 2.47 -6.91 -19.08
CA LEU A 318 1.18 -6.71 -18.42
C LEU A 318 1.31 -5.76 -17.23
N PRO A 319 0.34 -4.85 -17.00
CA PRO A 319 0.36 -3.96 -15.84
C PRO A 319 0.04 -4.71 -14.53
N PRO A 320 0.32 -4.12 -13.35
CA PRO A 320 0.31 -4.83 -12.06
C PRO A 320 -1.04 -5.37 -11.58
N LEU A 321 -2.16 -4.91 -12.14
CA LEU A 321 -3.52 -5.39 -11.86
C LEU A 321 -4.25 -5.78 -13.14
N PHE A 322 -3.52 -6.18 -14.19
CA PHE A 322 -4.09 -6.57 -15.48
C PHE A 322 -5.26 -7.55 -15.33
N GLY A 323 -6.48 -7.11 -15.65
CA GLY A 323 -7.68 -7.95 -15.65
C GLY A 323 -8.13 -8.37 -14.26
N ILE A 324 -7.67 -7.71 -13.19
CA ILE A 324 -8.05 -8.05 -11.81
C ILE A 324 -9.37 -7.37 -11.47
N PRO A 325 -10.46 -8.12 -11.19
CA PRO A 325 -11.78 -7.58 -10.90
C PRO A 325 -11.84 -6.96 -9.51
N PHE A 326 -12.42 -5.76 -9.41
CA PHE A 326 -12.54 -5.03 -8.14
C PHE A 326 -13.88 -4.31 -7.97
N SER A 327 -14.30 -4.15 -6.72
CA SER A 327 -15.47 -3.37 -6.31
C SER A 327 -15.07 -2.03 -5.69
N VAL A 328 -15.96 -1.05 -5.72
CA VAL A 328 -15.72 0.30 -5.17
C VAL A 328 -16.88 0.70 -4.27
N LYS A 329 -16.61 1.07 -3.02
CA LYS A 329 -17.63 1.60 -2.11
C LYS A 329 -18.32 2.82 -2.71
N ASP A 330 -19.64 2.92 -2.59
CA ASP A 330 -20.43 3.99 -3.23
C ASP A 330 -20.28 5.40 -2.62
N THR A 331 -19.20 5.65 -1.87
CA THR A 331 -18.72 7.00 -1.52
C THR A 331 -17.55 7.43 -2.39
N ILE A 332 -16.99 6.54 -3.21
CA ILE A 332 -15.80 6.80 -4.03
C ILE A 332 -16.25 6.91 -5.48
N ASP A 333 -15.84 7.99 -6.13
CA ASP A 333 -16.28 8.32 -7.48
C ASP A 333 -15.69 7.40 -8.54
N VAL A 334 -16.57 7.01 -9.47
CA VAL A 334 -16.24 6.33 -10.72
C VAL A 334 -16.93 7.11 -11.83
N ALA A 335 -16.15 7.63 -12.78
CA ALA A 335 -16.65 8.52 -13.83
C ALA A 335 -17.82 7.88 -14.60
N GLY A 336 -18.93 8.61 -14.73
CA GLY A 336 -20.10 8.11 -15.45
C GLY A 336 -20.94 7.07 -14.69
N VAL A 337 -20.64 6.81 -13.41
CA VAL A 337 -21.43 5.95 -12.52
C VAL A 337 -21.85 6.76 -11.31
N THR A 338 -23.17 6.84 -11.07
CA THR A 338 -23.73 7.63 -9.96
C THR A 338 -23.07 7.26 -8.63
N THR A 339 -22.68 8.28 -7.87
CA THR A 339 -22.24 8.16 -6.47
C THR A 339 -23.40 8.60 -5.59
N THR A 340 -23.87 7.75 -4.68
CA THR A 340 -25.02 8.04 -3.81
C THR A 340 -24.66 8.14 -2.33
N ALA A 341 -23.52 7.57 -1.90
CA ALA A 341 -23.21 7.35 -0.49
C ALA A 341 -24.34 6.65 0.28
N ALA A 342 -25.04 5.72 -0.38
CA ALA A 342 -26.27 5.08 0.09
C ALA A 342 -27.38 6.08 0.50
N CYS A 343 -27.43 7.23 -0.16
CA CYS A 343 -28.42 8.28 0.04
C CYS A 343 -28.94 8.74 -1.34
N PRO A 344 -30.11 8.27 -1.81
CA PRO A 344 -30.66 8.66 -3.11
C PRO A 344 -30.73 10.18 -3.33
N GLN A 345 -31.03 10.93 -2.26
CA GLN A 345 -31.11 12.39 -2.24
C GLN A 345 -29.77 13.10 -2.38
N TYR A 346 -28.67 12.40 -2.07
CA TYR A 346 -27.31 12.90 -2.17
C TYR A 346 -26.65 12.51 -3.50
N ALA A 347 -27.39 11.82 -4.37
CA ALA A 347 -26.84 11.23 -5.58
C ALA A 347 -26.37 12.29 -6.58
N TYR A 348 -25.21 12.06 -7.18
CA TYR A 348 -24.69 12.85 -8.29
C TYR A 348 -23.91 11.97 -9.26
N LEU A 349 -23.74 12.46 -10.50
CA LEU A 349 -22.95 11.79 -11.53
C LEU A 349 -21.56 12.42 -11.61
N PRO A 350 -20.50 11.76 -11.11
CA PRO A 350 -19.14 12.29 -11.19
C PRO A 350 -18.63 12.28 -12.64
N SER A 351 -17.95 13.35 -13.04
CA SER A 351 -17.31 13.48 -14.35
C SER A 351 -15.89 12.90 -14.41
N ALA A 352 -15.30 12.56 -13.25
CA ALA A 352 -13.95 12.03 -13.12
C ALA A 352 -13.94 10.90 -12.09
N ASN A 353 -12.99 9.97 -12.25
CA ASN A 353 -12.73 8.95 -11.25
C ASN A 353 -12.08 9.58 -10.01
N ALA A 354 -12.34 9.01 -8.84
CA ALA A 354 -11.47 9.23 -7.69
C ALA A 354 -10.03 8.84 -8.05
N LEU A 355 -9.04 9.55 -7.51
CA LEU A 355 -7.65 9.32 -7.93
C LEU A 355 -7.18 7.88 -7.63
N ALA A 356 -7.61 7.31 -6.50
CA ALA A 356 -7.35 5.91 -6.17
C ALA A 356 -7.95 4.93 -7.20
N VAL A 357 -9.18 5.20 -7.68
CA VAL A 357 -9.82 4.40 -8.73
C VAL A 357 -9.04 4.53 -10.05
N GLN A 358 -8.63 5.75 -10.41
CA GLN A 358 -7.85 5.98 -11.62
C GLN A 358 -6.52 5.20 -11.58
N HIS A 359 -5.82 5.20 -10.45
CA HIS A 359 -4.59 4.40 -10.27
C HIS A 359 -4.82 2.91 -10.46
N VAL A 360 -5.94 2.36 -9.97
CA VAL A 360 -6.30 0.95 -10.18
C VAL A 360 -6.58 0.67 -11.66
N LEU A 361 -7.35 1.53 -12.34
CA LEU A 361 -7.68 1.38 -13.75
C LEU A 361 -6.42 1.50 -14.65
N ASP A 362 -5.52 2.43 -14.35
CA ASP A 362 -4.24 2.59 -15.04
C ASP A 362 -3.31 1.38 -14.83
N ALA A 363 -3.40 0.73 -13.67
CA ALA A 363 -2.75 -0.54 -13.39
C ALA A 363 -3.46 -1.74 -14.03
N GLY A 364 -4.55 -1.54 -14.77
CA GLY A 364 -5.26 -2.56 -15.53
C GLY A 364 -6.39 -3.26 -14.78
N GLY A 365 -6.81 -2.76 -13.62
CA GLY A 365 -7.93 -3.32 -12.88
C GLY A 365 -9.26 -3.24 -13.64
N LEU A 366 -10.15 -4.20 -13.40
CA LEU A 366 -11.46 -4.31 -14.03
C LEU A 366 -12.57 -3.94 -13.04
N PHE A 367 -13.20 -2.79 -13.25
CA PHE A 367 -14.26 -2.29 -12.38
C PHE A 367 -15.56 -3.11 -12.57
N ILE A 368 -16.11 -3.61 -11.46
CA ILE A 368 -17.31 -4.47 -11.47
C ILE A 368 -18.58 -3.73 -11.02
N GLY A 369 -18.49 -2.81 -10.07
CA GLY A 369 -19.66 -2.09 -9.58
C GLY A 369 -19.44 -1.32 -8.28
N LYS A 370 -20.46 -0.55 -7.91
CA LYS A 370 -20.53 0.21 -6.65
C LYS A 370 -21.25 -0.61 -5.60
N VAL A 371 -20.58 -0.85 -4.47
CA VAL A 371 -21.09 -1.68 -3.38
C VAL A 371 -21.75 -0.85 -2.28
N ASN A 372 -22.71 -1.47 -1.60
CA ASN A 372 -23.53 -0.87 -0.56
C ASN A 372 -22.71 -0.52 0.70
N LEU A 373 -23.28 0.39 1.49
CA LEU A 373 -22.67 0.93 2.69
C LEU A 373 -23.72 1.42 3.71
N ASP A 374 -23.34 1.60 4.97
CA ASP A 374 -24.14 2.44 5.89
C ASP A 374 -24.22 3.87 5.30
N GLN A 375 -25.43 4.44 5.24
CA GLN A 375 -25.73 5.72 4.62
C GLN A 375 -24.80 6.84 5.13
N LEU A 376 -24.26 7.61 4.18
CA LEU A 376 -23.29 8.69 4.39
C LEU A 376 -22.04 8.23 5.17
N ALA A 377 -21.65 6.96 4.97
CA ALA A 377 -20.55 6.29 5.67
C ALA A 377 -20.62 6.39 7.20
N THR A 378 -21.85 6.41 7.75
CA THR A 378 -22.08 6.67 9.18
C THR A 378 -22.62 5.44 9.90
N GLY A 379 -21.71 4.53 10.22
CA GLY A 379 -22.00 3.30 10.97
C GLY A 379 -20.85 2.29 10.92
N LEU A 380 -20.95 1.29 11.79
CA LEU A 380 -20.09 0.11 11.88
C LEU A 380 -20.91 -1.18 11.68
N SER A 381 -22.13 -1.08 11.14
CA SER A 381 -23.12 -2.17 11.15
C SER A 381 -23.41 -2.78 9.78
N GLY A 382 -23.52 -1.96 8.74
CA GLY A 382 -24.10 -2.37 7.45
C GLY A 382 -25.63 -2.34 7.41
N CYS A 383 -26.30 -2.06 8.53
CA CYS A 383 -27.76 -2.08 8.68
C CYS A 383 -28.43 -0.73 8.35
N ARG A 384 -27.68 0.31 7.98
CA ARG A 384 -28.19 1.68 7.86
C ARG A 384 -28.27 2.15 6.41
N SER A 385 -28.75 1.29 5.51
CA SER A 385 -28.86 1.61 4.09
C SER A 385 -30.30 1.48 3.60
N PRO A 386 -30.82 2.44 2.82
CA PRO A 386 -32.10 2.29 2.14
C PRO A 386 -32.06 1.25 1.02
N TYR A 387 -30.87 0.76 0.63
CA TYR A 387 -30.68 -0.27 -0.40
C TYR A 387 -30.69 -1.70 0.16
N GLY A 388 -31.15 -1.89 1.41
CA GLY A 388 -31.16 -3.18 2.09
C GLY A 388 -29.94 -3.40 3.00
N ILE A 389 -29.96 -4.49 3.75
CA ILE A 389 -28.96 -4.82 4.79
C ILE A 389 -28.11 -6.01 4.31
N PRO A 390 -26.85 -5.79 3.89
CA PRO A 390 -25.93 -6.88 3.65
C PRO A 390 -25.66 -7.63 4.96
N HIS A 391 -25.47 -8.95 4.85
CA HIS A 391 -25.19 -9.80 6.01
C HIS A 391 -23.79 -10.41 5.93
N SER A 392 -23.33 -11.01 7.03
CA SER A 392 -22.05 -11.72 7.04
C SER A 392 -22.09 -12.89 6.05
N VAL A 393 -20.98 -13.14 5.35
CA VAL A 393 -20.83 -14.30 4.46
C VAL A 393 -20.89 -15.65 5.20
N PHE A 394 -20.80 -15.62 6.53
CA PHE A 394 -20.90 -16.80 7.39
C PHE A 394 -22.32 -17.01 7.96
N SER A 395 -23.19 -15.99 7.91
CA SER A 395 -24.53 -16.05 8.50
C SER A 395 -25.43 -14.93 8.00
N ASP A 396 -26.59 -15.28 7.48
CA ASP A 396 -27.68 -14.36 7.09
C ASP A 396 -28.31 -13.61 8.28
N LYS A 397 -28.14 -14.14 9.51
CA LYS A 397 -28.61 -13.52 10.75
C LYS A 397 -27.67 -12.46 11.30
N HIS A 398 -26.39 -12.49 10.92
CA HIS A 398 -25.37 -11.62 11.50
C HIS A 398 -25.07 -10.44 10.60
N ILE A 399 -24.79 -9.29 11.23
CA ILE A 399 -24.45 -8.10 10.47
C ILE A 399 -23.18 -8.32 9.64
N SER A 400 -23.11 -7.71 8.45
CA SER A 400 -21.86 -7.66 7.68
C SER A 400 -20.78 -6.81 8.35
N GLY A 401 -21.19 -5.90 9.24
CA GLY A 401 -20.38 -4.77 9.67
C GLY A 401 -20.42 -3.65 8.64
N GLY A 402 -19.90 -2.47 9.03
CA GLY A 402 -19.98 -1.28 8.20
C GLY A 402 -18.91 -0.23 8.54
N SER A 403 -18.94 0.93 7.92
CA SER A 403 -19.88 1.31 6.87
C SER A 403 -19.56 0.66 5.53
N SER A 404 -18.37 0.06 5.31
CA SER A 404 -18.02 -0.60 4.03
C SER A 404 -18.58 -2.02 3.93
N SER A 405 -19.89 -2.17 4.13
CA SER A 405 -20.58 -3.47 4.20
C SER A 405 -20.43 -4.27 2.90
N GLY A 406 -20.93 -3.73 1.79
CA GLY A 406 -20.88 -4.41 0.50
C GLY A 406 -19.45 -4.65 0.00
N SER A 407 -18.50 -3.79 0.33
CA SER A 407 -17.07 -4.01 0.01
C SER A 407 -16.57 -5.30 0.66
N ALA A 408 -16.82 -5.48 1.96
CA ALA A 408 -16.36 -6.67 2.66
C ALA A 408 -17.11 -7.94 2.21
N VAL A 409 -18.42 -7.86 1.99
CA VAL A 409 -19.20 -9.01 1.49
C VAL A 409 -18.76 -9.42 0.08
N SER A 410 -18.54 -8.46 -0.83
CA SER A 410 -18.10 -8.75 -2.21
C SER A 410 -16.76 -9.49 -2.25
N VAL A 411 -15.85 -9.20 -1.31
CA VAL A 411 -14.55 -9.89 -1.21
C VAL A 411 -14.68 -11.20 -0.44
N GLY A 412 -15.37 -11.20 0.71
CA GLY A 412 -15.56 -12.38 1.56
C GLY A 412 -16.32 -13.52 0.87
N ALA A 413 -17.25 -13.19 -0.03
CA ALA A 413 -17.97 -14.18 -0.85
C ALA A 413 -17.20 -14.58 -2.12
N GLY A 414 -16.02 -13.99 -2.36
CA GLY A 414 -15.18 -14.25 -3.53
C GLY A 414 -15.78 -13.75 -4.84
N LEU A 415 -16.57 -12.66 -4.80
CA LEU A 415 -17.18 -12.05 -5.98
C LEU A 415 -16.21 -11.14 -6.74
N VAL A 416 -15.18 -10.62 -6.06
CA VAL A 416 -14.10 -9.81 -6.64
C VAL A 416 -12.78 -10.13 -5.94
N SER A 417 -11.65 -9.77 -6.55
CA SER A 417 -10.33 -10.01 -5.95
C SER A 417 -10.01 -9.07 -4.79
N PHE A 418 -10.52 -7.84 -4.84
CA PHE A 418 -10.39 -6.85 -3.77
C PHE A 418 -11.46 -5.76 -3.90
N GLY A 419 -11.62 -4.95 -2.85
CA GLY A 419 -12.51 -3.80 -2.84
C GLY A 419 -11.79 -2.54 -2.35
N LEU A 420 -12.11 -1.40 -2.98
CA LEU A 420 -11.79 -0.08 -2.42
C LEU A 420 -12.91 0.33 -1.46
N ALA A 421 -12.53 0.59 -0.21
CA ALA A 421 -13.41 0.90 0.89
C ALA A 421 -13.01 2.24 1.54
N THR A 422 -13.67 2.62 2.64
CA THR A 422 -13.24 3.78 3.44
C THR A 422 -13.23 3.46 4.92
N ASP A 423 -12.42 4.19 5.69
CA ASP A 423 -12.35 4.08 7.14
C ASP A 423 -12.14 5.45 7.79
N THR A 424 -13.13 5.86 8.56
CA THR A 424 -13.05 7.00 9.49
C THR A 424 -12.97 6.51 10.94
N ALA A 425 -13.85 5.57 11.29
CA ALA A 425 -14.08 5.11 12.66
C ALA A 425 -13.79 3.61 12.86
N GLY A 426 -13.40 2.88 11.81
CA GLY A 426 -13.35 1.42 11.78
C GLY A 426 -13.94 0.76 10.53
N SER A 427 -14.44 1.55 9.58
CA SER A 427 -15.23 1.05 8.45
C SER A 427 -14.47 0.22 7.41
N GLY A 428 -13.14 0.18 7.45
CA GLY A 428 -12.33 -0.74 6.66
C GLY A 428 -11.93 -1.99 7.44
N ARG A 429 -12.10 -2.00 8.77
CA ARG A 429 -11.58 -3.02 9.69
C ARG A 429 -12.70 -3.91 10.25
N VAL A 430 -13.75 -3.32 10.81
CA VAL A 430 -14.89 -4.05 11.40
C VAL A 430 -15.58 -4.98 10.39
N PRO A 431 -16.00 -4.51 9.20
CA PRO A 431 -16.64 -5.41 8.24
C PRO A 431 -15.67 -6.47 7.69
N ALA A 432 -14.36 -6.18 7.62
CA ALA A 432 -13.36 -7.18 7.25
C ALA A 432 -13.27 -8.31 8.29
N ALA A 433 -13.31 -7.98 9.59
CA ALA A 433 -13.32 -8.98 10.67
C ALA A 433 -14.54 -9.89 10.60
N PHE A 434 -15.74 -9.34 10.43
CA PHE A 434 -16.99 -10.11 10.35
C PHE A 434 -17.16 -10.95 9.09
N ASN A 435 -16.33 -10.71 8.07
CA ASN A 435 -16.32 -11.48 6.83
C ASN A 435 -15.01 -12.25 6.61
N GLY A 436 -14.17 -12.39 7.64
CA GLY A 436 -13.01 -13.27 7.61
C GLY A 436 -11.96 -12.89 6.57
N ILE A 437 -11.82 -11.60 6.26
CA ILE A 437 -10.89 -11.07 5.26
C ILE A 437 -9.96 -10.02 5.87
N VAL A 438 -8.95 -9.62 5.09
CA VAL A 438 -8.03 -8.55 5.47
C VAL A 438 -8.66 -7.19 5.18
N GLY A 439 -8.51 -6.26 6.13
CA GLY A 439 -8.98 -4.89 6.00
C GLY A 439 -7.89 -3.90 6.40
N PHE A 440 -7.28 -3.23 5.43
CA PHE A 440 -6.14 -2.36 5.64
C PHE A 440 -6.51 -0.88 5.56
N LYS A 441 -6.16 -0.16 6.63
CA LYS A 441 -6.31 1.27 6.82
C LYS A 441 -4.93 1.94 6.72
N PRO A 442 -4.56 2.51 5.56
CA PRO A 442 -3.30 3.23 5.40
C PRO A 442 -3.18 4.44 6.33
N THR A 443 -1.99 4.97 6.54
CA THR A 443 -1.78 6.29 7.14
C THR A 443 -2.61 7.32 6.37
N LYS A 444 -3.42 8.13 7.08
CA LYS A 444 -4.27 9.13 6.42
C LYS A 444 -3.44 10.13 5.62
N GLY A 445 -3.99 10.58 4.49
CA GLY A 445 -3.28 11.45 3.54
C GLY A 445 -2.23 10.77 2.67
N THR A 446 -1.97 9.46 2.84
CA THR A 446 -1.04 8.73 1.94
C THR A 446 -1.72 8.10 0.72
N VAL A 447 -3.05 8.04 0.75
CA VAL A 447 -3.92 7.79 -0.40
C VAL A 447 -4.80 9.03 -0.52
N SER A 448 -4.86 9.63 -1.72
CA SER A 448 -5.66 10.84 -1.97
C SER A 448 -7.15 10.60 -1.69
N ALA A 449 -7.80 11.61 -1.11
CA ALA A 449 -9.25 11.67 -0.91
C ALA A 449 -9.97 12.38 -2.07
N LYS A 450 -9.26 12.75 -3.16
CA LYS A 450 -9.89 13.35 -4.34
C LYS A 450 -10.89 12.39 -4.98
N GLY A 451 -12.15 12.82 -5.08
CA GLY A 451 -13.29 12.00 -5.53
C GLY A 451 -13.87 11.07 -4.46
N LEU A 452 -13.57 11.31 -3.17
CA LEU A 452 -14.27 10.68 -2.05
C LEU A 452 -15.31 11.65 -1.50
N VAL A 453 -16.56 11.19 -1.36
CA VAL A 453 -17.59 11.85 -0.54
C VAL A 453 -17.11 11.82 0.91
N PRO A 454 -16.77 12.97 1.51
CA PRO A 454 -16.18 13.01 2.83
C PRO A 454 -17.21 12.69 3.91
N ALA A 455 -16.82 11.83 4.84
CA ALA A 455 -17.52 11.63 6.10
C ALA A 455 -16.90 12.56 7.16
N CYS A 456 -15.63 12.40 7.52
CA CYS A 456 -14.86 13.41 8.27
C CYS A 456 -13.59 13.68 7.49
N ARG A 457 -13.54 14.74 6.70
CA ARG A 457 -12.46 15.00 5.73
C ARG A 457 -11.05 14.93 6.35
N THR A 458 -10.86 15.38 7.58
CA THR A 458 -9.57 15.37 8.29
C THR A 458 -9.12 13.99 8.81
N LEU A 459 -10.03 13.00 8.77
CA LEU A 459 -9.84 11.67 9.33
C LEU A 459 -9.98 10.56 8.29
N ASP A 460 -10.71 10.81 7.21
CA ASP A 460 -11.06 9.80 6.23
C ASP A 460 -9.83 9.21 5.53
N THR A 461 -9.89 7.90 5.31
CA THR A 461 -8.90 7.17 4.53
C THR A 461 -9.62 6.25 3.54
N ILE A 462 -9.21 6.26 2.27
CA ILE A 462 -9.54 5.17 1.35
C ILE A 462 -8.74 3.93 1.77
N THR A 463 -9.44 2.82 1.94
CA THR A 463 -8.89 1.56 2.45
C THR A 463 -8.99 0.44 1.41
N VAL A 464 -8.25 -0.64 1.66
CA VAL A 464 -8.27 -1.84 0.83
C VAL A 464 -8.83 -2.98 1.67
N VAL A 465 -9.81 -3.70 1.12
CA VAL A 465 -10.24 -5.00 1.63
C VAL A 465 -9.88 -6.07 0.61
N ALA A 466 -9.22 -7.15 1.05
CA ALA A 466 -8.76 -8.24 0.19
C ALA A 466 -8.68 -9.56 0.98
N PRO A 467 -8.58 -10.72 0.30
CA PRO A 467 -8.50 -12.02 0.98
C PRO A 467 -7.20 -12.22 1.77
N SER A 468 -6.14 -11.48 1.47
CA SER A 468 -4.81 -11.70 2.06
C SER A 468 -3.96 -10.43 2.21
N ILE A 469 -2.96 -10.48 3.10
CA ILE A 469 -1.95 -9.41 3.26
C ILE A 469 -1.17 -9.14 1.96
N PRO A 470 -0.68 -10.15 1.20
CA PRO A 470 -0.03 -9.92 -0.09
C PRO A 470 -0.89 -9.18 -1.11
N ASP A 471 -2.16 -9.57 -1.29
CA ASP A 471 -3.08 -8.91 -2.23
C ASP A 471 -3.33 -7.46 -1.81
N THR A 472 -3.55 -7.26 -0.50
CA THR A 472 -3.73 -5.93 0.10
C THR A 472 -2.53 -5.02 -0.17
N ARG A 473 -1.31 -5.52 0.06
CA ARG A 473 -0.07 -4.77 -0.14
C ARG A 473 0.10 -4.39 -1.61
N LYS A 474 -0.19 -5.31 -2.55
CA LYS A 474 -0.10 -5.05 -3.99
C LYS A 474 -1.01 -3.91 -4.42
N VAL A 475 -2.28 -3.91 -3.97
CA VAL A 475 -3.23 -2.83 -4.26
C VAL A 475 -2.80 -1.52 -3.59
N TRP A 476 -2.36 -1.56 -2.34
CA TRP A 476 -1.91 -0.37 -1.61
C TRP A 476 -0.74 0.35 -2.31
N GLN A 477 0.27 -0.39 -2.79
CA GLN A 477 1.41 0.19 -3.52
C GLN A 477 1.01 0.93 -4.80
N ILE A 478 -0.15 0.61 -5.37
CA ILE A 478 -0.66 1.22 -6.59
C ILE A 478 -1.39 2.53 -6.27
N ILE A 479 -2.21 2.54 -5.22
CA ILE A 479 -3.05 3.69 -4.88
C ILE A 479 -2.36 4.72 -3.98
N ALA A 480 -1.33 4.32 -3.22
CA ALA A 480 -0.66 5.16 -2.23
C ALA A 480 0.37 6.11 -2.84
N LYS A 481 -0.12 7.07 -3.62
CA LYS A 481 0.67 8.13 -4.25
C LYS A 481 0.28 9.49 -3.68
N HIS A 482 1.26 10.38 -3.59
CA HIS A 482 1.02 11.77 -3.25
C HIS A 482 0.18 12.46 -4.32
N ASP A 483 -0.76 13.29 -3.90
CA ASP A 483 -1.61 14.11 -4.76
C ASP A 483 -1.43 15.58 -4.37
N PRO A 484 -0.79 16.40 -5.21
CA PRO A 484 -0.58 17.81 -4.91
C PRO A 484 -1.88 18.64 -4.89
N ASP A 485 -2.97 18.12 -5.46
CA ASP A 485 -4.27 18.81 -5.49
C ASP A 485 -5.15 18.48 -4.26
N ASP A 486 -4.77 17.50 -3.45
CA ASP A 486 -5.47 17.16 -2.20
C ASP A 486 -4.76 17.80 -1.02
N ALA A 487 -5.44 18.76 -0.38
CA ALA A 487 -4.91 19.51 0.77
C ALA A 487 -4.58 18.61 1.98
N PHE A 488 -5.13 17.40 2.06
CA PHE A 488 -4.84 16.43 3.12
C PHE A 488 -3.79 15.39 2.69
N SER A 489 -3.33 15.42 1.43
CA SER A 489 -2.27 14.53 0.99
C SER A 489 -0.95 14.88 1.68
N LYS A 490 -0.35 13.89 2.34
CA LYS A 490 0.93 14.06 3.01
C LYS A 490 2.06 13.97 2.00
N LEU A 491 3.01 14.89 2.15
CA LEU A 491 4.28 14.81 1.43
C LEU A 491 5.07 13.58 1.90
N PRO A 492 5.63 12.75 1.00
CA PRO A 492 6.32 11.53 1.39
C PRO A 492 7.44 11.72 2.42
N HIS A 493 8.18 12.83 2.32
CA HIS A 493 9.28 13.16 3.24
C HIS A 493 8.85 13.62 4.64
N THR A 494 7.54 13.84 4.87
CA THR A 494 7.01 14.20 6.21
C THR A 494 6.71 12.97 7.06
N LEU A 495 6.76 11.77 6.46
CA LEU A 495 6.55 10.52 7.17
C LEU A 495 7.85 10.10 7.86
N VAL A 496 7.76 9.80 9.16
CA VAL A 496 8.92 9.49 10.00
C VAL A 496 9.34 8.03 9.80
N THR A 497 9.90 7.73 8.63
CA THR A 497 10.50 6.44 8.30
C THR A 497 12.01 6.59 8.21
N TRP A 498 12.78 5.82 8.97
CA TRP A 498 14.21 6.08 9.15
C TRP A 498 15.11 4.84 9.03
N LYS A 499 14.58 3.62 9.15
CA LYS A 499 15.34 2.37 8.92
C LYS A 499 14.45 1.21 8.45
N THR A 500 15.07 0.22 7.79
CA THR A 500 14.52 -1.14 7.62
C THR A 500 15.12 -2.07 8.68
N ASP A 501 14.42 -3.15 9.08
CA ASP A 501 15.03 -4.25 9.83
C ASP A 501 15.32 -5.40 8.88
N PHE A 502 16.60 -5.54 8.51
CA PHE A 502 17.04 -6.56 7.56
C PHE A 502 16.75 -8.00 8.03
N ARG A 503 16.55 -8.22 9.34
CA ARG A 503 16.26 -9.55 9.90
C ARG A 503 14.78 -9.91 9.75
N GLY A 504 13.92 -8.92 9.48
CA GLY A 504 12.47 -9.06 9.44
C GLY A 504 11.83 -9.37 10.81
N PRO A 505 10.50 -9.38 10.93
CA PRO A 505 9.82 -9.49 12.23
C PRO A 505 10.13 -10.80 12.99
N ARG A 506 10.26 -11.93 12.28
CA ARG A 506 10.45 -13.26 12.90
C ARG A 506 11.83 -13.43 13.54
N LEU A 507 12.90 -12.96 12.90
CA LEU A 507 14.27 -13.07 13.42
C LEU A 507 14.72 -11.82 14.18
N GLY A 508 14.25 -10.65 13.76
CA GLY A 508 14.54 -9.38 14.42
C GLY A 508 13.75 -9.15 15.71
N GLY A 509 12.62 -9.86 15.84
CA GLY A 509 11.61 -9.62 16.87
C GLY A 509 10.82 -8.34 16.59
N PHE A 510 9.73 -8.16 17.34
CA PHE A 510 9.01 -6.89 17.38
C PHE A 510 8.38 -6.69 18.77
N THR A 511 8.24 -5.46 19.22
CA THR A 511 7.51 -5.12 20.45
C THR A 511 6.06 -4.81 20.14
N PHE A 512 5.15 -5.31 20.98
CA PHE A 512 3.75 -4.97 20.86
C PHE A 512 3.10 -4.72 22.20
N ALA A 513 2.07 -3.88 22.20
CA ALA A 513 1.20 -3.68 23.37
C ALA A 513 -0.22 -4.16 23.08
N ILE A 514 -1.00 -4.34 24.14
CA ILE A 514 -2.42 -4.69 24.09
C ILE A 514 -3.23 -3.77 25.02
N PRO A 515 -4.56 -3.66 24.86
CA PRO A 515 -5.39 -2.92 25.80
C PRO A 515 -5.34 -3.51 27.21
N PRO A 516 -5.50 -2.70 28.27
CA PRO A 516 -5.66 -3.20 29.62
C PRO A 516 -6.96 -4.01 29.74
N GLN A 517 -7.06 -4.85 30.77
CA GLN A 517 -8.25 -5.68 31.00
C GLN A 517 -9.53 -4.85 31.08
N SER A 518 -9.49 -3.66 31.69
CA SER A 518 -10.64 -2.75 31.79
C SER A 518 -11.22 -2.34 30.42
N ALA A 519 -10.38 -2.24 29.38
CA ALA A 519 -10.84 -1.97 28.02
C ALA A 519 -11.34 -3.26 27.35
N LEU A 520 -10.68 -4.40 27.62
CA LEU A 520 -11.09 -5.71 27.10
C LEU A 520 -12.43 -6.20 27.67
N ASP A 521 -12.85 -5.73 28.84
CA ASP A 521 -14.15 -6.03 29.45
C ASP A 521 -15.34 -5.56 28.59
N ALA A 522 -15.11 -4.66 27.63
CA ALA A 522 -16.10 -4.31 26.61
C ALA A 522 -16.41 -5.48 25.65
N CYS A 523 -15.47 -6.42 25.47
CA CYS A 523 -15.66 -7.61 24.65
C CYS A 523 -16.52 -8.66 25.35
N THR A 524 -17.22 -9.47 24.56
CA THR A 524 -17.81 -10.72 25.05
C THR A 524 -16.71 -11.68 25.55
N GLY A 525 -17.04 -12.57 26.49
CA GLY A 525 -16.07 -13.54 27.02
C GLY A 525 -15.40 -14.39 25.93
N THR A 526 -16.15 -14.76 24.88
CA THR A 526 -15.60 -15.45 23.70
C THR A 526 -14.53 -14.63 22.99
N TYR A 527 -14.77 -13.34 22.75
CA TYR A 527 -13.79 -12.44 22.12
C TYR A 527 -12.55 -12.21 23.00
N GLN A 528 -12.73 -12.13 24.33
CA GLN A 528 -11.60 -12.02 25.26
C GLN A 528 -10.69 -13.26 25.20
N ASN A 529 -11.29 -14.46 25.18
CA ASN A 529 -10.54 -15.72 25.09
C ASN A 529 -9.78 -15.83 23.76
N LEU A 530 -10.44 -15.58 22.63
CA LEU A 530 -9.80 -15.62 21.30
C LEU A 530 -8.70 -14.57 21.17
N PHE A 531 -8.87 -13.40 21.79
CA PHE A 531 -7.82 -12.38 21.81
C PHE A 531 -6.61 -12.84 22.64
N ALA A 532 -6.83 -13.46 23.80
CA ALA A 532 -5.75 -14.02 24.60
C ALA A 532 -4.96 -15.11 23.86
N GLU A 533 -5.64 -15.97 23.09
CA GLU A 533 -5.01 -16.94 22.18
C GLU A 533 -4.20 -16.24 21.09
N ALA A 534 -4.76 -15.21 20.47
CA ALA A 534 -4.07 -14.44 19.43
C ALA A 534 -2.78 -13.77 19.95
N VAL A 535 -2.79 -13.29 21.20
CA VAL A 535 -1.60 -12.77 21.88
C VAL A 535 -0.51 -13.85 22.02
N GLN A 536 -0.87 -15.11 22.33
CA GLN A 536 0.13 -16.18 22.40
C GLN A 536 0.73 -16.51 21.03
N VAL A 537 -0.08 -16.51 19.97
CA VAL A 537 0.41 -16.70 18.60
C VAL A 537 1.41 -15.61 18.23
N LEU A 538 1.11 -14.34 18.53
CA LEU A 538 2.04 -13.23 18.27
C LEU A 538 3.36 -13.37 19.03
N ARG A 539 3.33 -13.83 20.29
CA ARG A 539 4.56 -14.12 21.05
C ARG A 539 5.38 -15.22 20.39
N SER A 540 4.73 -16.27 19.88
CA SER A 540 5.41 -17.35 19.14
C SER A 540 6.05 -16.88 17.82
N CYS A 541 5.60 -15.74 17.28
CA CYS A 541 6.14 -15.12 16.07
C CYS A 541 7.34 -14.19 16.32
N GLY A 542 7.84 -14.10 17.56
CA GLY A 542 8.92 -13.18 17.95
C GLY A 542 8.43 -11.87 18.59
N GLY A 543 7.13 -11.78 18.90
CA GLY A 543 6.53 -10.62 19.57
C GLY A 543 6.88 -10.54 21.05
N CYS A 544 7.38 -9.39 21.50
CA CYS A 544 7.60 -9.07 22.91
C CYS A 544 6.49 -8.14 23.42
N LEU A 545 5.68 -8.63 24.35
CA LEU A 545 4.60 -7.86 24.97
C LEU A 545 5.18 -6.81 25.92
N VAL A 546 4.80 -5.56 25.73
CA VAL A 546 5.22 -4.41 26.55
C VAL A 546 4.01 -3.56 26.94
N GLU A 547 4.08 -2.94 28.12
CA GLU A 547 3.04 -2.06 28.61
C GLU A 547 3.19 -0.64 28.05
N VAL A 548 2.06 0.01 27.78
CA VAL A 548 1.99 1.41 27.34
C VAL A 548 0.83 2.11 28.05
N ASP A 549 0.87 3.44 28.09
CA ASP A 549 -0.28 4.24 28.51
C ASP A 549 -1.39 4.15 27.45
N TYR A 550 -2.32 3.22 27.64
CA TYR A 550 -3.46 3.03 26.74
C TYR A 550 -4.50 4.16 26.86
N LYS A 551 -4.47 4.96 27.93
CA LYS A 551 -5.50 5.98 28.19
C LYS A 551 -5.56 7.03 27.08
N ILE A 552 -4.43 7.30 26.43
CA ILE A 552 -4.36 8.22 25.30
C ILE A 552 -5.29 7.81 24.15
N PHE A 553 -5.46 6.51 23.92
CA PHE A 553 -6.28 5.98 22.83
C PHE A 553 -7.77 6.00 23.20
N GLU A 554 -8.12 5.74 24.46
CA GLU A 554 -9.50 5.88 24.94
C GLU A 554 -9.97 7.34 24.79
N VAL A 555 -9.20 8.30 25.32
CA VAL A 555 -9.55 9.73 25.24
C VAL A 555 -9.60 10.22 23.79
N ALA A 556 -8.73 9.71 22.92
CA ALA A 556 -8.80 10.01 21.49
C ALA A 556 -10.03 9.42 20.81
N GLY A 557 -10.51 8.25 21.27
CA GLY A 557 -11.74 7.64 20.76
C GLY A 557 -12.98 8.48 21.10
N ASP A 558 -13.02 9.04 22.31
CA ASP A 558 -14.13 9.86 22.81
C ASP A 558 -14.32 11.13 21.95
N LEU A 559 -13.23 11.73 21.45
CA LEU A 559 -13.28 12.91 20.58
C LEU A 559 -14.13 12.70 19.30
N LEU A 560 -14.26 11.46 18.81
CA LEU A 560 -14.93 11.18 17.53
C LEU A 560 -16.45 11.39 17.60
N TYR A 561 -17.09 10.93 18.68
CA TYR A 561 -18.56 10.97 18.82
C TYR A 561 -19.03 11.80 20.03
N GLU A 562 -18.20 11.99 21.06
CA GLU A 562 -18.52 12.84 22.22
C GLU A 562 -17.94 14.24 22.08
N GLY A 563 -17.00 14.44 21.14
CA GLY A 563 -16.38 15.73 20.82
C GLY A 563 -16.90 16.39 19.54
N ALA A 564 -16.19 17.43 19.11
CA ALA A 564 -16.54 18.23 17.93
C ALA A 564 -16.40 17.49 16.58
N LEU A 565 -15.71 16.35 16.50
CA LEU A 565 -15.43 15.67 15.23
C LEU A 565 -16.69 15.10 14.55
N LEU A 566 -17.74 14.79 15.31
CA LEU A 566 -19.05 14.44 14.75
C LEU A 566 -19.61 15.59 13.88
N HIS A 567 -19.35 16.84 14.26
CA HIS A 567 -19.84 18.02 13.56
C HIS A 567 -19.05 18.33 12.28
N GLU A 568 -17.81 17.82 12.16
CA GLU A 568 -17.11 17.82 10.88
C GLU A 568 -17.91 17.04 9.83
N ARG A 569 -18.62 15.96 10.22
CA ARG A 569 -19.50 15.23 9.30
C ARG A 569 -20.61 16.09 8.74
N MET A 570 -21.21 16.91 9.59
CA MET A 570 -22.28 17.81 9.17
C MET A 570 -21.76 18.84 8.17
N THR A 571 -20.56 19.38 8.40
CA THR A 571 -19.89 20.26 7.44
C THR A 571 -19.57 19.56 6.11
N CYS A 572 -19.12 18.30 6.17
CA CYS A 572 -18.77 17.51 4.99
C CYS A 572 -19.98 17.13 4.13
N ILE A 573 -21.09 16.74 4.78
CA ILE A 573 -22.35 16.41 4.12
C ILE A 573 -23.03 17.68 3.59
N GLY A 574 -22.95 18.78 4.34
CA GLY A 574 -23.67 20.03 4.07
C GLY A 574 -24.74 20.25 5.12
N LEU A 575 -24.64 21.36 5.86
CA LEU A 575 -25.58 21.68 6.93
C LEU A 575 -26.99 21.91 6.39
N GLU A 576 -27.07 22.61 5.26
CA GLU A 576 -28.33 22.91 4.56
C GLU A 576 -29.01 21.63 4.11
N PHE A 577 -28.24 20.70 3.52
CA PHE A 577 -28.75 19.38 3.12
C PHE A 577 -29.34 18.63 4.31
N LEU A 578 -28.61 18.58 5.44
CA LEU A 578 -29.08 17.91 6.64
C LEU A 578 -30.32 18.57 7.22
N GLN A 579 -30.43 19.90 7.21
CA GLN A 579 -31.59 20.63 7.73
C GLN A 579 -32.83 20.44 6.86
N GLU A 580 -32.68 20.47 5.53
CA GLU A 580 -33.79 20.38 4.59
C GLU A 580 -34.29 18.94 4.39
N ARG A 581 -33.40 17.96 4.46
CA ARG A 581 -33.70 16.56 4.09
C ARG A 581 -33.54 15.55 5.21
N LEU A 582 -33.43 15.99 6.47
CA LEU A 582 -33.27 15.12 7.64
C LEU A 582 -34.30 13.97 7.68
N GLU A 583 -35.54 14.31 7.34
CA GLU A 583 -36.69 13.40 7.36
C GLU A 583 -36.60 12.30 6.29
N GLU A 584 -35.82 12.52 5.23
CA GLU A 584 -35.63 11.58 4.12
C GLU A 584 -34.50 10.57 4.38
N LEU A 585 -33.72 10.76 5.46
CA LEU A 585 -32.60 9.89 5.82
C LEU A 585 -33.09 8.60 6.50
N HIS A 586 -32.23 7.58 6.45
CA HIS A 586 -32.45 6.31 7.17
C HIS A 586 -32.77 6.61 8.66
N PRO A 587 -33.75 5.94 9.30
CA PRO A 587 -34.24 6.33 10.64
C PRO A 587 -33.16 6.50 11.71
N VAL A 588 -32.13 5.64 11.71
CA VAL A 588 -30.99 5.73 12.64
C VAL A 588 -30.10 6.93 12.32
N ILE A 589 -29.88 7.23 11.03
CA ILE A 589 -29.08 8.37 10.57
C ILE A 589 -29.80 9.68 10.86
N LYS A 590 -31.11 9.73 10.60
CA LYS A 590 -32.01 10.81 11.02
C LYS A 590 -31.91 11.07 12.53
N ALA A 591 -32.04 10.03 13.36
CA ALA A 591 -31.97 10.18 14.81
C ALA A 591 -30.60 10.72 15.27
N LEU A 592 -29.50 10.22 14.69
CA LEU A 592 -28.15 10.67 15.00
C LEU A 592 -27.94 12.16 14.64
N PHE A 593 -28.21 12.55 13.39
CA PHE A 593 -27.98 13.92 12.95
C PHE A 593 -29.01 14.90 13.51
N GLY A 594 -30.24 14.48 13.77
CA GLY A 594 -31.23 15.27 14.50
C GLY A 594 -30.77 15.60 15.92
N GLY A 595 -30.16 14.62 16.60
CA GLY A 595 -29.53 14.83 17.91
C GLY A 595 -28.35 15.81 17.86
N ALA A 596 -27.49 15.69 16.85
CA ALA A 596 -26.34 16.59 16.65
C ALA A 596 -26.78 18.03 16.32
N LEU A 597 -27.76 18.20 15.42
CA LEU A 597 -28.36 19.49 15.07
C LEU A 597 -28.99 20.20 16.28
N ALA A 598 -29.57 19.44 17.21
CA ALA A 598 -30.19 19.98 18.41
C ALA A 598 -29.17 20.47 19.46
N LYS A 599 -27.90 20.07 19.35
CA LYS A 599 -26.84 20.38 20.33
C LYS A 599 -25.50 20.74 19.63
N PRO A 600 -25.45 21.83 18.85
CA PRO A 600 -24.22 22.22 18.19
C PRO A 600 -23.14 22.64 19.20
N PRO A 601 -21.86 22.29 18.96
CA PRO A 601 -20.75 22.70 19.82
C PRO A 601 -20.51 24.20 19.64
N SER A 602 -19.99 24.85 20.67
CA SER A 602 -19.47 26.21 20.50
C SER A 602 -18.17 26.18 19.69
N ALA A 603 -17.81 27.29 19.05
CA ALA A 603 -16.50 27.41 18.40
C ALA A 603 -15.34 27.13 19.38
N TYR A 604 -15.51 27.49 20.66
CA TYR A 604 -14.53 27.19 21.71
C TYR A 604 -14.36 25.69 21.93
N ASP A 605 -15.45 24.91 21.95
CA ASP A 605 -15.37 23.45 22.06
C ASP A 605 -14.61 22.83 20.89
N VAL A 606 -14.84 23.33 19.67
CA VAL A 606 -14.12 22.89 18.47
C VAL A 606 -12.61 23.11 18.61
N PHE A 607 -12.18 24.33 18.98
CA PHE A 607 -10.75 24.63 19.13
C PHE A 607 -10.11 23.90 20.31
N ARG A 608 -10.84 23.69 21.41
CA ARG A 608 -10.39 22.87 22.55
C ARG A 608 -10.12 21.44 22.10
N ASP A 609 -11.07 20.82 21.41
CA ASP A 609 -10.97 19.43 20.97
C ASP A 609 -9.87 19.25 19.91
N GLN A 610 -9.69 20.21 19.00
CA GLN A 610 -8.55 20.24 18.07
C GLN A 610 -7.21 20.31 18.80
N GLY A 611 -7.09 21.17 19.82
CA GLY A 611 -5.91 21.26 20.67
C GLY A 611 -5.59 19.94 21.38
N LEU A 612 -6.62 19.28 21.92
CA LEU A 612 -6.50 17.97 22.56
C LEU A 612 -6.08 16.89 21.54
N GLN A 613 -6.69 16.87 20.35
CA GLN A 613 -6.32 15.94 19.28
C GLN A 613 -4.85 16.06 18.89
N ILE A 614 -4.31 17.28 18.76
CA ILE A 614 -2.89 17.50 18.45
C ILE A 614 -1.99 16.93 19.56
N GLN A 615 -2.34 17.17 20.83
CA GLN A 615 -1.59 16.65 21.98
C GLN A 615 -1.60 15.12 22.01
N LEU A 616 -2.76 14.49 21.80
CA LEU A 616 -2.91 13.04 21.78
C LEU A 616 -2.18 12.42 20.58
N THR A 617 -2.22 13.07 19.42
CA THR A 617 -1.46 12.63 18.23
C THR A 617 0.04 12.59 18.52
N ARG A 618 0.56 13.62 19.20
CA ARG A 618 1.97 13.65 19.61
C ARG A 618 2.32 12.53 20.59
N LYS A 619 1.44 12.24 21.56
CA LYS A 619 1.63 11.14 22.52
C LYS A 619 1.55 9.76 21.84
N ALA A 620 0.65 9.58 20.90
CA ALA A 620 0.57 8.37 20.08
C ALA A 620 1.87 8.16 19.28
N GLN A 621 2.39 9.21 18.63
CA GLN A 621 3.70 9.15 17.96
C GLN A 621 4.83 8.74 18.89
N GLN A 622 4.86 9.26 20.13
CA GLN A 622 5.85 8.87 21.14
C GLN A 622 5.70 7.41 21.57
N THR A 623 4.46 6.90 21.64
CA THR A 623 4.18 5.50 21.96
C THR A 623 4.78 4.55 20.92
N PHE A 624 4.82 4.94 19.64
CA PHE A 624 5.43 4.17 18.55
C PHE A 624 6.90 4.51 18.29
N ASP A 625 7.52 5.40 19.08
CA ASP A 625 8.92 5.79 18.92
C ASP A 625 9.85 4.77 19.59
N THR A 626 10.26 3.76 18.81
CA THR A 626 11.17 2.70 19.28
C THR A 626 12.54 3.21 19.75
N LEU A 627 12.97 4.41 19.32
CA LEU A 627 14.22 5.02 19.80
C LEU A 627 14.12 5.49 21.26
N ARG A 628 12.89 5.64 21.76
CA ARG A 628 12.58 6.10 23.12
C ARG A 628 11.91 5.02 23.96
N GLY A 629 12.07 3.75 23.56
CA GLY A 629 11.47 2.61 24.25
C GLY A 629 9.99 2.38 23.92
N GLY A 630 9.48 2.99 22.85
CA GLY A 630 8.14 2.73 22.34
C GLY A 630 7.99 1.36 21.67
N ILE A 631 6.80 1.13 21.12
CA ILE A 631 6.36 -0.14 20.55
C ILE A 631 6.41 -0.14 19.03
N ASP A 632 6.53 -1.31 18.42
CA ASP A 632 6.37 -1.45 16.97
C ASP A 632 4.90 -1.37 16.57
N VAL A 633 4.02 -2.08 17.30
CA VAL A 633 2.58 -2.16 17.01
C VAL A 633 1.72 -2.22 18.28
N LEU A 634 0.53 -1.66 18.22
CA LEU A 634 -0.55 -1.88 19.20
C LEU A 634 -1.50 -2.91 18.61
N VAL A 635 -1.74 -4.01 19.32
CA VAL A 635 -2.64 -5.07 18.88
C VAL A 635 -3.90 -5.06 19.71
N VAL A 636 -5.06 -5.04 19.06
CA VAL A 636 -6.37 -4.97 19.70
C VAL A 636 -7.34 -5.99 19.07
N PRO A 637 -8.39 -6.45 19.77
CA PRO A 637 -9.53 -7.04 19.08
C PRO A 637 -10.06 -6.03 18.05
N THR A 638 -10.42 -6.47 16.85
CA THR A 638 -10.94 -5.52 15.84
C THR A 638 -12.26 -4.87 16.28
N THR A 639 -13.05 -5.59 17.07
CA THR A 639 -14.34 -5.15 17.62
C THR A 639 -14.67 -5.97 18.88
N THR A 640 -15.78 -5.66 19.55
CA THR A 640 -16.16 -6.22 20.85
C THR A 640 -17.02 -7.49 20.76
N GLN A 641 -17.78 -7.66 19.68
CA GLN A 641 -18.71 -8.78 19.45
C GLN A 641 -19.19 -8.80 17.99
N HIS A 642 -19.77 -9.91 17.54
CA HIS A 642 -20.47 -10.00 16.24
C HIS A 642 -21.98 -10.12 16.48
N PRO A 643 -22.74 -9.02 16.43
CA PRO A 643 -24.17 -9.06 16.73
C PRO A 643 -25.01 -9.58 15.57
N THR A 644 -26.20 -10.08 15.89
CA THR A 644 -27.24 -10.34 14.89
C THR A 644 -27.84 -9.03 14.36
N ILE A 645 -28.45 -9.08 13.17
CA ILE A 645 -29.19 -7.95 12.60
C ILE A 645 -30.34 -7.54 13.54
N GLU A 646 -31.00 -8.51 14.19
CA GLU A 646 -32.04 -8.27 15.19
C GLU A 646 -31.51 -7.48 16.39
N GLN A 647 -30.38 -7.92 16.98
CA GLN A 647 -29.74 -7.22 18.10
C GLN A 647 -29.31 -5.80 17.71
N MET A 648 -28.77 -5.61 16.50
CA MET A 648 -28.40 -4.30 15.99
C MET A 648 -29.61 -3.40 15.76
N THR A 649 -30.73 -3.96 15.29
CA THR A 649 -31.97 -3.19 15.08
C THR A 649 -32.62 -2.78 16.40
N ALA A 650 -32.50 -3.61 17.44
CA ALA A 650 -33.06 -3.33 18.77
C ALA A 650 -32.33 -2.20 19.50
N ASP A 651 -31.01 -2.04 19.32
CA ASP A 651 -30.22 -0.98 19.97
C ASP A 651 -29.16 -0.35 19.02
N PRO A 652 -29.60 0.35 17.96
CA PRO A 652 -28.77 0.66 16.80
C PRO A 652 -27.69 1.70 17.05
N LEU A 653 -27.82 2.55 18.08
CA LEU A 653 -26.84 3.59 18.40
C LEU A 653 -25.81 3.10 19.41
N LYS A 654 -26.26 2.54 20.54
CA LYS A 654 -25.37 2.12 21.63
C LYS A 654 -24.54 0.91 21.21
N LEU A 655 -25.15 -0.08 20.55
CA LEU A 655 -24.42 -1.26 20.10
C LEU A 655 -23.37 -0.88 19.03
N ASN A 656 -23.73 0.00 18.09
CA ASN A 656 -22.78 0.50 17.10
C ASN A 656 -21.59 1.23 17.75
N SER A 657 -21.83 2.07 18.76
CA SER A 657 -20.74 2.73 19.50
C SER A 657 -19.82 1.71 20.17
N LYS A 658 -20.40 0.67 20.79
CA LYS A 658 -19.66 -0.45 21.40
C LYS A 658 -18.81 -1.24 20.40
N LEU A 659 -19.23 -1.36 19.13
CA LEU A 659 -18.41 -2.02 18.10
C LEU A 659 -17.13 -1.23 17.78
N GLY A 660 -17.10 0.07 18.06
CA GLY A 660 -15.98 0.95 17.71
C GLY A 660 -14.96 1.21 18.82
N THR A 661 -15.12 0.55 19.98
CA THR A 661 -14.23 0.70 21.16
C THR A 661 -12.74 0.68 20.81
N PHE A 662 -12.31 -0.21 19.90
CA PHE A 662 -10.90 -0.37 19.53
C PHE A 662 -10.53 0.30 18.19
N THR A 663 -11.45 1.02 17.56
CA THR A 663 -11.25 1.55 16.20
C THR A 663 -11.35 3.06 16.08
N HIS A 664 -12.12 3.72 16.97
CA HIS A 664 -12.42 5.17 16.90
C HIS A 664 -11.18 6.06 16.89
N TYR A 665 -10.15 5.72 17.67
CA TYR A 665 -8.99 6.59 17.86
C TYR A 665 -8.00 6.59 16.70
N ALA A 666 -7.94 5.54 15.88
CA ALA A 666 -6.84 5.35 14.93
C ALA A 666 -6.66 6.53 13.97
N ASN A 667 -7.74 7.03 13.36
CA ASN A 667 -7.65 8.22 12.49
C ASN A 667 -7.52 9.53 13.26
N VAL A 668 -8.09 9.59 14.47
CA VAL A 668 -8.03 10.76 15.35
C VAL A 668 -6.59 11.09 15.69
N VAL A 669 -5.77 10.08 16.00
CA VAL A 669 -4.35 10.23 16.36
C VAL A 669 -3.37 9.74 15.29
N ASP A 670 -3.79 9.79 14.01
CA ASP A 670 -2.92 9.62 12.84
C ASP A 670 -2.16 8.27 12.78
N MET A 671 -2.86 7.18 13.07
CA MET A 671 -2.34 5.81 13.01
C MET A 671 -2.67 5.14 11.68
N CYS A 672 -1.92 4.08 11.35
CA CYS A 672 -2.28 3.10 10.33
C CYS A 672 -2.67 1.77 11.01
N GLY A 673 -3.32 0.85 10.28
CA GLY A 673 -3.63 -0.45 10.85
C GLY A 673 -4.23 -1.45 9.87
N VAL A 674 -4.17 -2.72 10.23
CA VAL A 674 -4.72 -3.82 9.42
C VAL A 674 -5.47 -4.80 10.30
N ASN A 675 -6.72 -5.11 9.93
CA ASN A 675 -7.43 -6.27 10.45
C ASN A 675 -6.91 -7.54 9.77
N VAL A 676 -6.61 -8.56 10.55
CA VAL A 676 -6.33 -9.92 10.09
C VAL A 676 -7.27 -10.94 10.76
N PRO A 677 -7.78 -11.94 10.02
CA PRO A 677 -8.46 -13.07 10.62
C PRO A 677 -7.53 -13.81 11.59
N ALA A 678 -8.00 -14.06 12.81
CA ALA A 678 -7.18 -14.59 13.91
C ALA A 678 -7.82 -15.79 14.63
N GLY A 679 -9.03 -16.17 14.26
CA GLY A 679 -9.74 -17.26 14.91
C GLY A 679 -11.15 -17.46 14.34
N THR A 680 -11.82 -18.50 14.84
CA THR A 680 -13.24 -18.73 14.59
C THR A 680 -13.89 -19.24 15.86
N TYR A 681 -15.19 -19.02 16.02
CA TYR A 681 -15.96 -19.55 17.14
C TYR A 681 -17.36 -19.98 16.68
N ASN A 682 -18.01 -20.83 17.46
CA ASN A 682 -19.37 -21.26 17.19
C ASN A 682 -20.37 -20.39 17.98
N SER A 683 -21.37 -19.86 17.28
CA SER A 683 -22.53 -19.18 17.87
C SER A 683 -23.80 -19.81 17.27
N ASP A 684 -24.65 -20.41 18.11
CA ASP A 684 -25.90 -21.07 17.69
C ASP A 684 -25.74 -22.03 16.50
N GLY A 685 -24.67 -22.84 16.51
CA GLY A 685 -24.36 -23.79 15.42
C GLY A 685 -23.73 -23.18 14.17
N THR A 686 -23.45 -21.88 14.17
CA THR A 686 -22.79 -21.16 13.06
C THR A 686 -21.34 -20.85 13.41
N LYS A 687 -20.40 -21.21 12.52
CA LYS A 687 -18.97 -20.89 12.67
C LYS A 687 -18.70 -19.47 12.17
N LEU A 688 -18.44 -18.54 13.09
CA LEU A 688 -18.21 -17.13 12.82
C LEU A 688 -16.72 -16.76 12.93
N PRO A 689 -16.26 -15.75 12.18
CA PRO A 689 -14.88 -15.30 12.21
C PRO A 689 -14.58 -14.40 13.42
N PHE A 690 -13.32 -14.39 13.83
CA PHE A 690 -12.74 -13.45 14.78
C PHE A 690 -11.49 -12.81 14.16
N GLY A 691 -11.29 -11.51 14.39
CA GLY A 691 -10.17 -10.76 13.87
C GLY A 691 -9.52 -9.86 14.90
N ILE A 692 -8.22 -9.62 14.73
CA ILE A 692 -7.46 -8.62 15.47
C ILE A 692 -7.02 -7.51 14.53
N THR A 693 -6.91 -6.29 15.06
CA THR A 693 -6.30 -5.17 14.34
C THR A 693 -4.90 -4.94 14.88
N ILE A 694 -3.92 -4.95 13.99
CA ILE A 694 -2.53 -4.56 14.27
C ILE A 694 -2.38 -3.10 13.82
N LEU A 695 -2.11 -2.21 14.77
CA LEU A 695 -2.02 -0.76 14.56
C LEU A 695 -0.57 -0.28 14.68
N GLY A 696 -0.20 0.72 13.88
CA GLY A 696 1.10 1.38 13.94
C GLY A 696 0.98 2.90 13.86
N GLY A 697 2.06 3.60 14.16
CA GLY A 697 2.15 5.06 14.00
C GLY A 697 2.07 5.52 12.55
N SER A 698 1.90 6.83 12.33
CA SER A 698 1.91 7.44 10.99
C SER A 698 3.16 7.06 10.20
N GLY A 699 2.97 6.50 9.01
CA GLY A 699 4.03 6.10 8.09
C GLY A 699 4.56 4.67 8.31
N PHE A 700 4.09 3.96 9.34
CA PHE A 700 4.51 2.57 9.61
C PHE A 700 3.69 1.51 8.85
N ASP A 701 2.97 1.92 7.82
CA ASP A 701 2.12 1.08 6.97
C ASP A 701 2.78 -0.25 6.57
N ALA A 702 4.00 -0.17 6.02
CA ALA A 702 4.77 -1.32 5.57
C ALA A 702 5.13 -2.27 6.72
N LYS A 703 5.59 -1.71 7.83
CA LYS A 703 6.00 -2.46 9.02
C LYS A 703 4.82 -3.18 9.66
N VAL A 704 3.67 -2.51 9.73
CA VAL A 704 2.40 -3.11 10.17
C VAL A 704 2.03 -4.29 9.27
N LEU A 705 2.12 -4.12 7.93
CA LEU A 705 1.86 -5.21 6.99
C LEU A 705 2.90 -6.34 7.07
N ASP A 706 4.16 -6.07 7.40
CA ASP A 706 5.19 -7.10 7.57
C ASP A 706 4.87 -7.97 8.79
N ILE A 707 4.56 -7.35 9.94
CA ILE A 707 4.18 -8.05 11.17
C ILE A 707 2.86 -8.81 10.96
N ALA A 708 1.88 -8.19 10.29
CA ALA A 708 0.61 -8.82 9.99
C ALA A 708 0.73 -10.01 9.04
N GLY A 709 1.66 -9.98 8.09
CA GLY A 709 1.94 -11.12 7.20
C GLY A 709 2.45 -12.33 7.97
N VAL A 710 3.36 -12.13 8.93
CA VAL A 710 3.84 -13.21 9.81
C VAL A 710 2.71 -13.75 10.69
N ALA A 711 1.89 -12.86 11.25
CA ALA A 711 0.75 -13.24 12.08
C ALA A 711 -0.31 -14.02 11.26
N GLU A 712 -0.65 -13.56 10.06
CA GLU A 712 -1.62 -14.21 9.16
C GLU A 712 -1.20 -15.64 8.79
N GLU A 713 0.09 -15.87 8.51
CA GLU A 713 0.61 -17.22 8.26
C GLU A 713 0.46 -18.11 9.50
N ALA A 714 0.85 -17.61 10.68
CA ALA A 714 0.75 -18.36 11.92
C ALA A 714 -0.71 -18.67 12.30
N PHE A 715 -1.64 -17.73 12.11
CA PHE A 715 -3.06 -17.96 12.36
C PHE A 715 -3.66 -18.98 11.38
N ARG A 716 -3.26 -18.95 10.10
CA ARG A 716 -3.69 -19.96 9.13
C ARG A 716 -3.23 -21.36 9.52
N GLU A 717 -2.01 -21.51 10.04
CA GLU A 717 -1.51 -22.79 10.53
C GLU A 717 -2.27 -23.31 11.75
N VAL A 718 -2.68 -22.42 12.66
CA VAL A 718 -3.51 -22.78 13.82
C VAL A 718 -4.92 -23.16 13.38
N LEU A 719 -5.53 -22.37 12.49
CA LEU A 719 -6.86 -22.62 11.94
C LEU A 719 -6.93 -23.90 11.09
N ALA A 720 -5.85 -24.31 10.43
CA ALA A 720 -5.80 -25.55 9.67
C ALA A 720 -5.76 -26.82 10.57
N LYS A 721 -5.40 -26.67 11.85
CA LYS A 721 -5.32 -27.77 12.82
C LYS A 721 -6.63 -27.97 13.61
N ASN A 722 -7.55 -27.00 13.56
CA ASN A 722 -8.79 -26.93 14.34
C ASN A 722 -10.02 -26.93 13.43
#